data_AF-A0A6G0AEZ0-F1
#
_entry.id   AF-A0A6G0AEZ0-F1
#
_cell.length_a   1.000
_cell.length_b   1.000
_cell.length_c   1.000
_cell.angle_alpha   90.00
_cell.angle_beta   90.00
_cell.angle_gamma   90.00
#
_symmetry.space_group_name_H-M   'P 1'
#
loop_
_entity.id
_entity.type
_entity.pdbx_description
1 polymer ?
#
loop_
_entity_poly.entity_id
_entity_poly.type
_entity_poly.pdbx_seq_one_letter_code
_entity_poly.pdbx_strand_id
1 'polypeptide(L)'
;MNKPLCKQRTLILTMGVFLFLFLNGFAQSNDDCLMCHDDDTFTMEKNDKEVSIFVSGDKFNSASHSKLKCISCHTNFDAEEIPHSDNLTPKNCTSCHQKEIVKHLFHPRLLKATGNEKGKDVNCLSCHDYHYAQNPTKPGAKWSTENLPKSCGQCHSKVENKYLASEHFKSFKDGMQGAPNCLTCHKNPIAKVHDGENLVDIKIAQEKLCLSCHLDSPEVRARTSVTAGFITMYEKSVHGSALNSGNPDAATCIDCHNSHEVLKSTNNSSPTFKQNIPSTCGKCHTEIAKEYSQSIHGIVAMKGVKDAPVCTDCHGEHNILKKDDPKSPVAFLNLSREVCSPCHNSVRLSDKYGLSSDRFETFTDSYHGLAVEGGSVSAANCASCHGAHNIKPSSDPTSTVNKANLVKTCGGCHPGANERFTVGKIHITRQEESEPIIFFIARMYITLIFVVIGLMFVHNTFDFFRKSKIKKMKQRGLIREERHSHRLYLRMTVNERLQHATMAISFMLLVVTGFMLSYPNAWWARHIRDFSSDAFEYRSLIHRISACVMVGISLYHIYYISFTTRGRQLIKDLLPKYQDIRDAIDVARFNLGISKIKPKLDRFSYVEKAEYWALIWGTIVMSATGIIMWFNNYFMGLITKLGWDIARTIHYYEAWLAFLAIVIWHFYFVIFNPDVYPMSLAWWKGTLTEGEMAEEHALELEKIAKAEEEKLKAESEDSGEKS
;
A
#
# COMPACT_ATOMS: atom_id res chain seq x y z
N MET A 1 -33.22 64.19 -34.77
CA MET A 1 -34.37 64.87 -34.15
C MET A 1 -33.88 66.14 -33.46
N ASN A 2 -34.65 67.22 -33.68
CA ASN A 2 -34.42 68.62 -33.37
C ASN A 2 -34.11 68.97 -31.89
N LYS A 3 -33.01 69.73 -31.66
CA LYS A 3 -32.91 71.16 -31.23
C LYS A 3 -33.73 71.65 -29.99
N PRO A 4 -33.40 72.83 -29.36
CA PRO A 4 -32.12 73.33 -28.77
C PRO A 4 -32.34 74.30 -27.54
N LEU A 5 -31.34 75.17 -27.25
CA LEU A 5 -31.36 76.53 -26.64
C LEU A 5 -30.81 76.64 -25.20
N CYS A 6 -30.10 77.70 -24.75
CA CYS A 6 -29.34 78.82 -25.34
C CYS A 6 -28.86 79.73 -24.18
N LYS A 7 -27.61 80.24 -24.22
CA LYS A 7 -27.07 81.60 -23.87
C LYS A 7 -27.46 82.29 -22.53
N GLN A 8 -26.76 83.25 -21.92
CA GLN A 8 -25.72 84.26 -22.25
C GLN A 8 -25.25 84.82 -20.87
N ARG A 9 -23.98 85.06 -20.52
CA ARG A 9 -22.97 86.07 -20.95
C ARG A 9 -23.23 87.54 -20.50
N THR A 10 -22.21 88.08 -19.79
CA THR A 10 -21.59 89.44 -19.86
C THR A 10 -22.07 90.60 -18.95
N LEU A 11 -21.20 90.95 -17.97
CA LEU A 11 -20.48 92.23 -17.74
C LEU A 11 -21.24 93.59 -17.60
N ILE A 12 -20.92 94.35 -16.53
CA ILE A 12 -20.62 95.81 -16.40
C ILE A 12 -20.56 96.13 -14.88
N LEU A 13 -19.39 96.41 -14.28
CA LEU A 13 -18.71 97.71 -14.03
C LEU A 13 -19.50 98.71 -13.15
N THR A 14 -19.06 98.97 -11.91
CA THR A 14 -18.50 100.26 -11.40
C THR A 14 -18.62 100.45 -9.87
N MET A 15 -17.56 101.06 -9.32
CA MET A 15 -17.49 101.93 -8.12
C MET A 15 -17.62 101.35 -6.69
N GLY A 16 -16.55 101.55 -5.92
CA GLY A 16 -16.55 101.41 -4.45
C GLY A 16 -15.14 101.28 -3.87
N VAL A 17 -14.28 102.29 -4.02
CA VAL A 17 -13.06 102.43 -3.20
C VAL A 17 -13.48 103.04 -1.87
N PHE A 18 -13.18 102.32 -0.78
CA PHE A 18 -12.80 102.74 0.59
C PHE A 18 -13.48 101.91 1.67
N LEU A 19 -12.69 101.58 2.70
CA LEU A 19 -13.09 101.09 4.03
C LEU A 19 -13.44 99.59 4.14
N PHE A 20 -12.43 98.76 4.37
CA PHE A 20 -12.18 98.13 5.68
C PHE A 20 -10.99 97.18 5.56
N LEU A 21 -9.80 97.73 5.82
CA LEU A 21 -8.75 96.98 6.51
C LEU A 21 -9.33 96.49 7.85
N PHE A 22 -8.83 95.36 8.33
CA PHE A 22 -9.25 94.60 9.52
C PHE A 22 -10.40 93.62 9.29
N LEU A 23 -10.02 92.40 8.93
CA LEU A 23 -10.45 91.14 9.56
C LEU A 23 -9.56 90.01 9.03
N ASN A 24 -8.25 90.08 9.36
CA ASN A 24 -7.42 88.88 9.40
C ASN A 24 -7.77 88.17 10.70
N GLY A 25 -8.75 87.26 10.64
CA GLY A 25 -8.87 86.23 11.66
C GLY A 25 -7.58 85.41 11.65
N PHE A 26 -6.87 85.39 12.77
CA PHE A 26 -5.57 84.76 12.96
C PHE A 26 -5.53 83.35 12.36
N ALA A 27 -4.86 83.20 11.22
CA ALA A 27 -4.51 81.89 10.71
C ALA A 27 -3.27 81.40 11.46
N GLN A 28 -3.44 80.88 12.67
CA GLN A 28 -2.34 80.34 13.47
C GLN A 28 -1.57 79.29 12.68
N SER A 29 -0.25 79.46 12.64
CA SER A 29 0.72 78.55 12.04
C SER A 29 1.20 77.51 13.07
N ASN A 30 1.90 76.47 12.63
CA ASN A 30 2.51 75.52 13.57
C ASN A 30 3.68 76.16 14.33
N ASP A 31 4.37 77.09 13.68
CA ASP A 31 5.51 77.80 14.27
C ASP A 31 5.07 78.59 15.52
N ASP A 32 3.87 79.19 15.50
CA ASP A 32 3.29 79.90 16.65
C ASP A 32 3.12 78.99 17.87
N CYS A 33 2.76 77.71 17.67
CA CYS A 33 2.66 76.73 18.76
C CYS A 33 4.04 76.25 19.22
N LEU A 34 4.95 76.01 18.27
CA LEU A 34 6.29 75.46 18.53
C LEU A 34 7.22 76.47 19.22
N MET A 35 6.94 77.77 19.16
CA MET A 35 7.68 78.79 19.91
C MET A 35 7.78 78.50 21.42
N CYS A 36 6.76 77.86 22.00
CA CYS A 36 6.78 77.43 23.40
C CYS A 36 6.87 75.91 23.55
N HIS A 37 6.32 75.12 22.62
CA HIS A 37 6.26 73.67 22.74
C HIS A 37 7.51 72.93 22.24
N ASP A 38 8.45 73.58 21.56
CA ASP A 38 9.72 72.97 21.09
C ASP A 38 10.86 73.03 22.13
N ASP A 39 10.54 73.30 23.40
CA ASP A 39 11.48 73.27 24.54
C ASP A 39 11.35 71.94 25.31
N ASP A 40 12.44 71.18 25.40
CA ASP A 40 12.49 69.85 26.02
C ASP A 40 12.37 69.87 27.55
N THR A 41 12.48 71.06 28.17
CA THR A 41 12.24 71.29 29.60
C THR A 41 10.80 71.68 29.91
N PHE A 42 9.94 71.87 28.90
CA PHE A 42 8.60 72.40 29.11
C PHE A 42 7.63 71.34 29.66
N THR A 43 7.13 71.61 30.86
CA THR A 43 6.24 70.73 31.63
C THR A 43 4.97 71.46 32.08
N MET A 44 3.92 70.68 32.35
CA MET A 44 2.72 71.15 33.04
C MET A 44 2.36 70.18 34.16
N GLU A 45 1.64 70.64 35.17
CA GLU A 45 1.09 69.79 36.21
C GLU A 45 -0.27 69.22 35.78
N LYS A 46 -0.42 67.90 35.79
CA LYS A 46 -1.66 67.21 35.44
C LYS A 46 -1.93 66.05 36.38
N ASN A 47 -3.02 66.14 37.16
CA ASN A 47 -3.39 65.16 38.20
C ASN A 47 -2.24 64.92 39.21
N ASP A 48 -1.72 65.99 39.83
CA ASP A 48 -0.63 65.98 40.83
C ASP A 48 0.68 65.35 40.32
N LYS A 49 0.90 65.36 39.00
CA LYS A 49 2.13 64.86 38.34
C LYS A 49 2.60 65.86 37.30
N GLU A 50 3.90 66.14 37.34
CA GLU A 50 4.58 66.89 36.29
C GLU A 50 4.65 66.03 35.02
N VAL A 51 4.10 66.55 33.92
CA VAL A 51 4.09 65.89 32.61
C VAL A 51 4.71 66.84 31.58
N SER A 52 5.63 66.32 30.78
CA SER A 52 6.20 67.09 29.66
C SER A 52 5.15 67.36 28.59
N ILE A 53 5.11 68.59 28.11
CA ILE A 53 4.27 69.06 26.98
C ILE A 53 5.12 69.40 25.75
N PHE A 54 6.37 68.95 25.76
CA PHE A 54 7.32 69.10 24.68
C PHE A 54 6.87 68.37 23.41
N VAL A 55 6.94 69.09 22.29
CA VAL A 55 6.76 68.58 20.94
C VAL A 55 7.89 69.12 20.08
N SER A 56 8.79 68.22 19.67
CA SER A 56 9.90 68.57 18.79
C SER A 56 9.39 68.96 17.41
N GLY A 57 9.61 70.22 17.02
CA GLY A 57 9.25 70.75 15.71
C GLY A 57 9.91 69.96 14.58
N ASP A 58 11.21 69.70 14.71
CA ASP A 58 11.99 68.90 13.77
C ASP A 58 11.44 67.48 13.58
N LYS A 59 11.10 66.79 14.68
CA LYS A 59 10.52 65.45 14.59
C LYS A 59 9.11 65.49 14.01
N PHE A 60 8.28 66.47 14.39
CA PHE A 60 6.93 66.64 13.84
C PHE A 60 6.96 66.90 12.33
N ASN A 61 7.89 67.72 11.85
CA ASN A 61 8.06 68.02 10.42
C ASN A 61 8.36 66.77 9.57
N SER A 62 8.95 65.74 10.18
CA SER A 62 9.20 64.44 9.54
C SER A 62 8.00 63.48 9.58
N ALA A 63 6.98 63.77 10.38
CA ALA A 63 5.80 62.93 10.61
C ALA A 63 4.81 62.98 9.44
N SER A 64 3.85 62.05 9.43
CA SER A 64 2.86 61.90 8.36
C SER A 64 1.84 63.05 8.33
N HIS A 65 1.63 63.69 9.48
CA HIS A 65 0.71 64.82 9.66
C HIS A 65 1.41 66.18 9.65
N SER A 66 2.68 66.27 9.21
CA SER A 66 3.44 67.53 9.23
C SER A 66 2.80 68.68 8.44
N LYS A 67 1.94 68.35 7.46
CA LYS A 67 1.19 69.33 6.67
C LYS A 67 -0.11 69.82 7.34
N LEU A 68 -0.55 69.16 8.42
CA LEU A 68 -1.71 69.59 9.19
C LEU A 68 -1.29 70.67 10.18
N LYS A 69 -2.20 71.62 10.43
CA LYS A 69 -1.98 72.61 11.47
C LYS A 69 -2.22 71.99 12.86
N CYS A 70 -1.52 72.41 13.91
CA CYS A 70 -1.72 71.92 15.27
C CYS A 70 -3.20 72.01 15.69
N ILE A 71 -3.85 73.15 15.42
CA ILE A 71 -5.28 73.38 15.69
C ILE A 71 -6.24 72.46 14.90
N SER A 72 -5.78 71.83 13.81
CA SER A 72 -6.59 70.83 13.09
C SER A 72 -6.83 69.57 13.92
N CYS A 73 -5.90 69.25 14.81
CA CYS A 73 -6.09 68.22 15.82
C CYS A 73 -6.53 68.85 17.15
N HIS A 74 -5.92 69.96 17.58
CA HIS A 74 -6.26 70.67 18.82
C HIS A 74 -7.46 71.64 18.65
N THR A 75 -8.62 71.12 18.26
CA THR A 75 -9.80 71.92 17.85
C THR A 75 -10.44 72.80 18.94
N ASN A 76 -10.03 72.64 20.20
CA ASN A 76 -10.56 73.42 21.34
C ASN A 76 -9.50 74.40 21.88
N PHE A 77 -8.51 74.72 21.05
CA PHE A 77 -7.48 75.68 21.39
C PHE A 77 -8.06 77.10 21.29
N ASP A 78 -7.88 77.89 22.34
CA ASP A 78 -8.19 79.32 22.38
C ASP A 78 -6.89 80.12 22.32
N ALA A 79 -6.80 81.02 21.34
CA ALA A 79 -5.64 81.89 21.13
C ALA A 79 -5.49 82.97 22.23
N GLU A 80 -6.58 83.26 22.93
CA GLU A 80 -6.67 84.35 23.90
C GLU A 80 -6.33 83.89 25.34
N GLU A 81 -6.21 82.57 25.58
CA GLU A 81 -5.85 81.97 26.87
C GLU A 81 -4.47 81.29 26.81
N ILE A 82 -3.39 81.99 27.21
CA ILE A 82 -2.04 81.42 27.36
C ILE A 82 -1.53 81.68 28.80
N PRO A 83 -1.17 80.64 29.60
CA PRO A 83 -1.19 79.21 29.27
C PRO A 83 -2.62 78.68 29.09
N HIS A 84 -2.85 77.96 27.99
CA HIS A 84 -4.16 77.36 27.69
C HIS A 84 -4.45 76.22 28.67
N SER A 85 -5.62 76.24 29.32
CA SER A 85 -5.95 75.34 30.45
C SER A 85 -6.83 74.13 30.08
N ASP A 86 -6.89 73.18 31.00
CA ASP A 86 -7.08 71.73 30.84
C ASP A 86 -8.40 71.27 30.22
N ASN A 87 -8.36 70.83 28.96
CA ASN A 87 -8.85 69.52 28.50
C ASN A 87 -8.91 69.50 26.96
N LEU A 88 -7.74 69.43 26.33
CA LEU A 88 -7.68 68.96 24.95
C LEU A 88 -8.31 67.57 24.92
N THR A 89 -9.52 67.50 24.35
CA THR A 89 -10.26 66.24 24.24
C THR A 89 -9.41 65.24 23.47
N PRO A 90 -9.22 64.01 23.99
CA PRO A 90 -8.46 63.00 23.27
C PRO A 90 -9.01 62.85 21.85
N LYS A 91 -8.15 63.04 20.84
CA LYS A 91 -8.60 63.13 19.45
C LYS A 91 -8.80 61.75 18.87
N ASN A 92 -9.99 61.53 18.32
CA ASN A 92 -10.38 60.23 17.80
C ASN A 92 -9.75 60.02 16.42
N CYS A 93 -8.73 59.17 16.32
CA CYS A 93 -8.04 58.90 15.05
C CYS A 93 -9.02 58.40 13.96
N THR A 94 -10.12 57.75 14.34
CA THR A 94 -11.10 57.17 13.42
C THR A 94 -11.96 58.21 12.71
N SER A 95 -12.02 59.46 13.20
CA SER A 95 -12.74 60.55 12.51
C SER A 95 -12.14 60.86 11.13
N CYS A 96 -10.84 60.59 10.94
CA CYS A 96 -10.13 60.77 9.67
C CYS A 96 -9.64 59.44 9.07
N HIS A 97 -9.34 58.43 9.90
CA HIS A 97 -8.78 57.13 9.47
C HIS A 97 -9.78 55.97 9.49
N GLN A 98 -11.08 56.22 9.32
CA GLN A 98 -12.12 55.18 9.40
C GLN A 98 -11.85 53.95 8.50
N LYS A 99 -11.28 54.17 7.30
CA LYS A 99 -10.93 53.11 6.34
C LYS A 99 -9.65 52.34 6.68
N GLU A 100 -8.83 52.82 7.61
CA GLU A 100 -7.56 52.20 7.97
C GLU A 100 -7.71 51.16 9.10
N ILE A 101 -8.84 51.20 9.84
CA ILE A 101 -9.15 50.26 10.93
C ILE A 101 -9.18 48.81 10.42
N VAL A 102 -9.77 48.58 9.25
CA VAL A 102 -9.85 47.25 8.62
C VAL A 102 -8.50 46.71 8.14
N LYS A 103 -7.42 47.51 8.13
CA LYS A 103 -6.06 47.04 7.85
C LYS A 103 -5.36 46.49 9.10
N HIS A 104 -5.95 46.67 10.28
CA HIS A 104 -5.41 46.28 11.58
C HIS A 104 -6.10 45.05 12.19
N LEU A 105 -6.68 44.19 11.35
CA LEU A 105 -7.43 42.98 11.75
C LEU A 105 -6.61 41.97 12.58
N PHE A 106 -5.28 42.12 12.63
CA PHE A 106 -4.40 41.32 13.49
C PHE A 106 -4.61 41.56 14.99
N HIS A 107 -5.23 42.69 15.38
CA HIS A 107 -5.73 42.92 16.74
C HIS A 107 -7.21 43.33 16.68
N PRO A 108 -8.15 42.36 16.69
CA PRO A 108 -9.59 42.63 16.51
C PRO A 108 -10.20 43.63 17.52
N ARG A 109 -9.59 43.80 18.70
CA ARG A 109 -10.01 44.83 19.66
C ARG A 109 -9.83 46.26 19.13
N LEU A 110 -8.91 46.48 18.18
CA LEU A 110 -8.74 47.77 17.49
C LEU A 110 -9.95 48.15 16.62
N LEU A 111 -10.80 47.19 16.22
CA LEU A 111 -12.04 47.49 15.49
C LEU A 111 -13.01 48.37 16.29
N LYS A 112 -12.87 48.36 17.62
CA LYS A 112 -13.70 49.14 18.54
C LYS A 112 -12.96 50.33 19.15
N ALA A 113 -11.69 50.53 18.77
CA ALA A 113 -10.84 51.57 19.31
C ALA A 113 -11.02 52.90 18.57
N THR A 114 -11.25 53.97 19.32
CA THR A 114 -11.24 55.37 18.88
C THR A 114 -9.84 55.99 18.96
N GLY A 115 -8.89 55.28 19.58
CA GLY A 115 -7.50 55.69 19.70
C GLY A 115 -7.16 56.32 21.04
N ASN A 116 -8.12 56.46 21.97
CA ASN A 116 -7.91 57.11 23.27
C ASN A 116 -8.21 56.21 24.48
N GLU A 117 -8.59 54.96 24.22
CA GLU A 117 -8.87 53.94 25.24
C GLU A 117 -7.60 53.57 26.00
N LYS A 118 -7.72 53.20 27.28
CA LYS A 118 -6.56 52.74 28.08
C LYS A 118 -6.38 51.23 27.91
N GLY A 119 -5.18 50.80 27.50
CA GLY A 119 -4.77 49.39 27.38
C GLY A 119 -3.78 49.18 26.23
N LYS A 120 -2.94 48.15 26.32
CA LYS A 120 -1.78 47.95 25.40
C LYS A 120 -2.17 47.49 23.99
N ASP A 121 -3.39 47.03 23.77
CA ASP A 121 -3.89 46.40 22.54
C ASP A 121 -5.23 47.00 22.04
N VAL A 122 -5.64 48.14 22.62
CA VAL A 122 -6.97 48.74 22.41
C VAL A 122 -6.93 50.19 21.93
N ASN A 123 -5.76 50.76 21.64
CA ASN A 123 -5.67 52.10 21.08
C ASN A 123 -4.58 52.19 19.99
N CYS A 124 -4.73 53.14 19.07
CA CYS A 124 -3.81 53.34 17.95
C CYS A 124 -2.41 53.78 18.41
N LEU A 125 -2.31 54.40 19.58
CA LEU A 125 -1.12 55.07 20.10
C LEU A 125 -0.15 54.15 20.84
N SER A 126 -0.62 52.95 21.19
CA SER A 126 0.24 51.89 21.69
C SER A 126 1.19 51.42 20.58
N CYS A 127 0.80 51.63 19.32
CA CYS A 127 1.60 51.32 18.15
C CYS A 127 2.20 52.60 17.53
N HIS A 128 1.35 53.56 17.20
CA HIS A 128 1.71 54.83 16.55
C HIS A 128 1.98 55.94 17.57
N ASP A 129 2.61 57.02 17.16
CA ASP A 129 2.87 58.17 18.01
C ASP A 129 1.84 59.29 17.75
N TYR A 130 1.46 60.09 18.76
CA TYR A 130 0.54 61.21 18.61
C TYR A 130 1.08 62.29 17.65
N HIS A 131 2.32 62.71 17.84
CA HIS A 131 2.93 63.82 17.08
C HIS A 131 3.95 63.32 16.06
N TYR A 132 4.49 62.11 16.26
CA TYR A 132 5.59 61.57 15.46
C TYR A 132 5.18 60.34 14.62
N ALA A 133 3.89 60.19 14.29
CA ALA A 133 3.43 59.07 13.46
C ALA A 133 4.13 59.05 12.10
N GLN A 134 4.98 58.07 11.87
CA GLN A 134 5.72 57.91 10.61
C GLN A 134 4.94 57.06 9.60
N ASN A 135 5.15 57.36 8.32
CA ASN A 135 4.61 56.55 7.23
C ASN A 135 5.38 55.21 7.17
N PRO A 136 4.71 54.05 7.24
CA PRO A 136 5.34 52.73 7.13
C PRO A 136 6.16 52.51 5.85
N THR A 137 5.93 53.28 4.79
CA THR A 137 6.72 53.17 3.54
C THR A 137 8.08 53.86 3.63
N LYS A 138 8.32 54.70 4.64
CA LYS A 138 9.63 55.35 4.83
C LYS A 138 10.65 54.34 5.37
N PRO A 139 11.83 54.19 4.74
CA PRO A 139 12.91 53.38 5.28
C PRO A 139 13.27 53.79 6.71
N GLY A 140 13.57 52.81 7.57
CA GLY A 140 13.93 53.06 8.96
C GLY A 140 12.77 53.45 9.90
N ALA A 141 11.55 53.64 9.39
CA ALA A 141 10.40 53.92 10.25
C ALA A 141 10.10 52.75 11.21
N LYS A 142 9.55 53.04 12.39
CA LYS A 142 9.21 52.02 13.41
C LYS A 142 8.39 50.86 12.82
N TRP A 143 7.36 51.16 12.03
CA TRP A 143 6.48 50.16 11.42
C TRP A 143 6.79 49.87 9.94
N SER A 144 8.01 50.19 9.50
CA SER A 144 8.45 49.81 8.15
C SER A 144 8.53 48.29 8.00
N THR A 145 8.46 47.82 6.75
CA THR A 145 8.55 46.39 6.42
C THR A 145 9.76 45.73 7.09
N GLU A 146 10.93 46.36 7.01
CA GLU A 146 12.19 45.86 7.59
C GLU A 146 12.14 45.74 9.13
N ASN A 147 11.60 46.77 9.81
CA ASN A 147 11.54 46.81 11.27
C ASN A 147 10.36 46.03 11.87
N LEU A 148 9.47 45.51 11.02
CA LEU A 148 8.23 44.88 11.46
C LEU A 148 8.44 43.74 12.49
N PRO A 149 9.39 42.79 12.30
CA PRO A 149 9.63 41.75 13.31
C PRO A 149 10.01 42.32 14.67
N LYS A 150 10.90 43.33 14.69
CA LYS A 150 11.37 43.99 15.90
C LYS A 150 10.26 44.79 16.58
N SER A 151 9.43 45.48 15.81
CA SER A 151 8.32 46.30 16.33
C SER A 151 7.19 45.45 16.90
N CYS A 152 6.83 44.34 16.24
CA CYS A 152 5.92 43.36 16.84
C CYS A 152 6.55 42.67 18.07
N GLY A 153 7.87 42.42 18.02
CA GLY A 153 8.65 41.79 19.07
C GLY A 153 8.72 42.54 20.40
N GLN A 154 8.51 43.87 20.38
CA GLN A 154 8.40 44.68 21.61
C GLN A 154 7.32 44.15 22.56
N CYS A 155 6.23 43.60 22.01
CA CYS A 155 5.16 42.94 22.78
C CYS A 155 5.20 41.40 22.64
N HIS A 156 5.70 40.88 21.52
CA HIS A 156 5.73 39.45 21.18
C HIS A 156 7.15 38.87 21.11
N SER A 157 8.01 39.20 22.06
CA SER A 157 9.45 38.86 22.04
C SER A 157 9.74 37.36 21.84
N LYS A 158 8.91 36.48 22.43
CA LYS A 158 9.03 35.03 22.22
C LYS A 158 8.76 34.61 20.78
N VAL A 159 7.80 35.26 20.11
CA VAL A 159 7.43 34.99 18.72
C VAL A 159 8.46 35.57 17.77
N GLU A 160 8.97 36.77 18.07
CA GLU A 160 10.09 37.39 17.34
C GLU A 160 11.27 36.42 17.30
N ASN A 161 11.74 35.93 18.45
CA ASN A 161 12.88 35.02 18.51
C ASN A 161 12.69 33.76 17.65
N LYS A 162 11.49 33.17 17.67
CA LYS A 162 11.14 32.01 16.82
C LYS A 162 11.16 32.36 15.34
N TYR A 163 10.55 33.48 14.97
CA TYR A 163 10.49 33.92 13.58
C TYR A 163 11.88 34.23 13.04
N LEU A 164 12.74 34.92 13.82
CA LEU A 164 14.12 35.21 13.46
C LEU A 164 14.96 33.95 13.20
N ALA A 165 14.61 32.82 13.82
CA ALA A 165 15.25 31.52 13.59
C ALA A 165 14.71 30.76 12.36
N SER A 166 13.58 31.20 11.78
CA SER A 166 12.89 30.49 10.70
C SER A 166 13.49 30.72 9.31
N GLU A 167 13.24 29.78 8.41
CA GLU A 167 13.61 29.91 6.99
C GLU A 167 12.80 31.00 6.26
N HIS A 168 11.59 31.28 6.76
CA HIS A 168 10.79 32.40 6.28
C HIS A 168 11.45 33.74 6.57
N PHE A 169 11.97 33.96 7.78
CA PHE A 169 12.70 35.19 8.09
C PHE A 169 14.00 35.30 7.30
N LYS A 170 14.74 34.20 7.14
CA LYS A 170 15.94 34.19 6.29
C LYS A 170 15.60 34.66 4.88
N SER A 171 14.54 34.12 4.29
CA SER A 171 14.07 34.52 2.96
C SER A 171 13.60 35.98 2.91
N PHE A 172 12.94 36.44 3.97
CA PHE A 172 12.50 37.83 4.11
C PHE A 172 13.66 38.81 4.20
N LYS A 173 14.67 38.49 5.03
CA LYS A 173 15.90 39.29 5.21
C LYS A 173 16.70 39.39 3.91
N ASP A 174 16.73 38.33 3.13
CA ASP A 174 17.41 38.28 1.83
C ASP A 174 16.63 39.04 0.73
N GLY A 175 15.49 39.68 1.07
CA GLY A 175 14.68 40.45 0.14
C GLY A 175 13.97 39.60 -0.91
N MET A 176 13.76 38.30 -0.64
CA MET A 176 13.13 37.42 -1.61
C MET A 176 11.67 37.79 -1.82
N GLN A 177 11.29 38.02 -3.07
CA GLN A 177 9.90 38.23 -3.46
C GLN A 177 9.02 37.04 -3.02
N GLY A 178 7.91 37.34 -2.34
CA GLY A 178 6.98 36.33 -1.80
C GLY A 178 7.34 35.81 -0.41
N ALA A 179 8.48 36.23 0.18
CA ALA A 179 8.80 35.85 1.55
C ALA A 179 7.82 36.47 2.56
N PRO A 180 7.21 35.67 3.45
CA PRO A 180 6.21 36.16 4.37
C PRO A 180 6.85 36.89 5.55
N ASN A 181 6.22 38.00 5.97
CA ASN A 181 6.50 38.68 7.24
C ASN A 181 5.30 38.59 8.19
N CYS A 182 5.40 39.21 9.37
CA CYS A 182 4.35 39.16 10.39
C CYS A 182 2.98 39.59 9.85
N LEU A 183 2.91 40.66 9.06
CA LEU A 183 1.67 41.18 8.51
C LEU A 183 1.20 40.40 7.28
N THR A 184 2.08 39.74 6.53
CA THR A 184 1.68 38.82 5.44
C THR A 184 0.80 37.70 6.01
N CYS A 185 1.15 37.17 7.18
CA CYS A 185 0.41 36.09 7.83
C CYS A 185 -0.80 36.59 8.64
N HIS A 186 -0.58 37.56 9.55
CA HIS A 186 -1.57 37.95 10.57
C HIS A 186 -2.64 38.94 10.08
N LYS A 187 -2.58 39.40 8.81
CA LYS A 187 -3.73 40.08 8.20
C LYS A 187 -4.97 39.19 8.05
N ASN A 188 -4.80 37.87 8.19
CA ASN A 188 -5.85 36.87 8.15
C ASN A 188 -6.24 36.45 9.57
N PRO A 189 -7.50 36.06 9.82
CA PRO A 189 -7.97 35.57 11.13
C PRO A 189 -7.49 34.13 11.39
N ILE A 190 -6.19 33.97 11.61
CA ILE A 190 -5.50 32.67 11.75
C ILE A 190 -5.12 32.34 13.20
N ALA A 191 -5.53 33.16 14.15
CA ALA A 191 -5.30 32.96 15.57
C ALA A 191 -6.62 33.09 16.31
N LYS A 192 -6.81 32.28 17.37
CA LYS A 192 -7.96 32.42 18.26
C LYS A 192 -7.82 33.71 19.06
N VAL A 193 -8.78 34.62 18.92
CA VAL A 193 -8.80 35.92 19.58
C VAL A 193 -9.89 35.99 20.64
N HIS A 194 -10.98 35.23 20.47
CA HIS A 194 -12.14 35.26 21.36
C HIS A 194 -12.62 33.87 21.78
N ASP A 195 -13.26 33.80 22.95
CA ASP A 195 -13.94 32.59 23.40
C ASP A 195 -15.22 32.37 22.57
N GLY A 196 -15.43 31.14 22.12
CA GLY A 196 -16.54 30.76 21.24
C GLY A 196 -16.23 30.75 19.74
N GLU A 197 -15.04 31.18 19.31
CA GLU A 197 -14.62 31.03 17.91
C GLU A 197 -14.45 29.56 17.52
N ASN A 198 -14.95 29.21 16.33
CA ASN A 198 -14.86 27.86 15.80
C ASN A 198 -13.40 27.52 15.43
N LEU A 199 -12.80 26.59 16.19
CA LEU A 199 -11.43 26.12 16.00
C LEU A 199 -11.19 25.52 14.61
N VAL A 200 -12.20 24.87 14.03
CA VAL A 200 -12.11 24.28 12.68
C VAL A 200 -11.92 25.38 11.63
N ASP A 201 -12.71 26.45 11.71
CA ASP A 201 -12.64 27.56 10.75
C ASP A 201 -11.27 28.26 10.80
N ILE A 202 -10.71 28.42 12.02
CA ILE A 202 -9.37 28.97 12.21
C ILE A 202 -8.31 28.05 11.58
N LYS A 203 -8.39 26.73 11.81
CA LYS A 203 -7.45 25.75 11.24
C LYS A 203 -7.52 25.71 9.72
N ILE A 204 -8.72 25.76 9.14
CA ILE A 204 -8.91 25.88 7.68
C ILE A 204 -8.31 27.18 7.15
N ALA A 205 -8.47 28.30 7.88
CA ALA A 205 -7.85 29.57 7.50
C ALA A 205 -6.32 29.51 7.56
N GLN A 206 -5.73 28.81 8.54
CA GLN A 206 -4.29 28.58 8.64
C GLN A 206 -3.77 27.78 7.43
N GLU A 207 -4.48 26.71 7.04
CA GLU A 207 -4.10 25.92 5.86
C GLU A 207 -4.16 26.75 4.58
N LYS A 208 -5.26 27.47 4.35
CA LYS A 208 -5.40 28.37 3.20
C LYS A 208 -4.28 29.41 3.14
N LEU A 209 -3.85 29.93 4.29
CA LEU A 209 -2.73 30.86 4.34
C LEU A 209 -1.43 30.20 3.86
N CYS A 210 -1.09 29.00 4.35
CA CYS A 210 0.10 28.29 3.90
C CYS A 210 0.04 27.97 2.39
N LEU A 211 -1.12 27.53 1.90
CA LEU A 211 -1.33 27.20 0.49
C LEU A 211 -1.27 28.42 -0.43
N SER A 212 -1.71 29.60 0.02
CA SER A 212 -1.64 30.83 -0.79
C SER A 212 -0.23 31.16 -1.28
N CYS A 213 0.79 30.77 -0.52
CA CYS A 213 2.19 30.93 -0.91
C CYS A 213 2.75 29.63 -1.51
N HIS A 214 2.60 28.49 -0.84
CA HIS A 214 3.26 27.25 -1.23
C HIS A 214 2.58 26.47 -2.38
N LEU A 215 1.32 26.78 -2.68
CA LEU A 215 0.55 26.16 -3.76
C LEU A 215 0.13 27.17 -4.83
N ASP A 216 -0.36 28.34 -4.44
CA ASP A 216 -0.98 29.27 -5.39
C ASP A 216 0.03 30.19 -6.06
N SER A 217 1.07 30.67 -5.34
CA SER A 217 2.11 31.53 -5.92
C SER A 217 3.08 30.72 -6.80
N PRO A 218 3.14 30.99 -8.12
CA PRO A 218 4.14 30.36 -9.00
C PRO A 218 5.58 30.73 -8.61
N GLU A 219 5.80 31.96 -8.14
CA GLU A 219 7.13 32.49 -7.78
C GLU A 219 7.72 31.76 -6.58
N VAL A 220 6.90 31.51 -5.56
CA VAL A 220 7.32 30.75 -4.37
C VAL A 220 7.52 29.29 -4.74
N ARG A 221 6.58 28.67 -5.47
CA ARG A 221 6.68 27.27 -5.91
C ARG A 221 7.93 26.96 -6.71
N ALA A 222 8.35 27.86 -7.59
CA ALA A 222 9.56 27.69 -8.39
C ALA A 222 10.84 27.60 -7.54
N ARG A 223 10.79 28.01 -6.26
CA ARG A 223 11.93 28.11 -5.35
C ARG A 223 11.84 27.15 -4.17
N THR A 224 10.68 26.55 -3.93
CA THR A 224 10.49 25.55 -2.89
C THR A 224 10.73 24.15 -3.44
N SER A 225 11.44 23.32 -2.67
CA SER A 225 11.82 21.95 -3.07
C SER A 225 10.64 20.98 -3.17
N VAL A 226 9.45 21.38 -2.73
CA VAL A 226 8.27 20.52 -2.62
C VAL A 226 7.33 20.79 -3.78
N THR A 227 6.87 19.73 -4.44
CA THR A 227 5.95 19.87 -5.57
C THR A 227 4.54 20.24 -5.11
N ALA A 228 3.81 20.99 -5.93
CA ALA A 228 2.41 21.33 -5.68
C ALA A 228 1.55 20.07 -5.43
N GLY A 229 1.80 19.00 -6.19
CA GLY A 229 1.10 17.72 -6.02
C GLY A 229 1.34 17.06 -4.66
N PHE A 230 2.54 17.18 -4.10
CA PHE A 230 2.83 16.64 -2.77
C PHE A 230 2.10 17.39 -1.66
N ILE A 231 2.00 18.73 -1.79
CA ILE A 231 1.28 19.56 -0.82
C ILE A 231 -0.22 19.25 -0.85
N THR A 232 -0.82 19.13 -2.04
CA THR A 232 -2.26 18.85 -2.17
C THR A 232 -2.68 17.46 -1.72
N MET A 233 -1.74 16.52 -1.56
CA MET A 233 -2.06 15.22 -0.97
C MET A 233 -2.55 15.34 0.48
N TYR A 234 -2.14 16.39 1.21
CA TYR A 234 -2.56 16.59 2.60
C TYR A 234 -4.09 16.63 2.74
N GLU A 235 -4.79 17.31 1.83
CA GLU A 235 -6.26 17.37 1.84
C GLU A 235 -6.91 15.98 1.73
N LYS A 236 -6.22 15.04 1.08
CA LYS A 236 -6.66 13.64 0.90
C LYS A 236 -6.17 12.71 2.01
N SER A 237 -5.32 13.20 2.92
CA SER A 237 -4.87 12.43 4.08
C SER A 237 -5.97 12.27 5.12
N VAL A 238 -5.76 11.38 6.07
CA VAL A 238 -6.65 11.22 7.23
C VAL A 238 -6.79 12.49 8.06
N HIS A 239 -5.74 13.31 8.15
CA HIS A 239 -5.78 14.57 8.89
C HIS A 239 -6.57 15.64 8.15
N GLY A 240 -6.27 15.87 6.86
CA GLY A 240 -7.01 16.82 6.03
C GLY A 240 -8.48 16.45 5.88
N SER A 241 -8.77 15.16 5.68
CA SER A 241 -10.15 14.65 5.64
C SER A 241 -10.87 14.83 6.96
N ALA A 242 -10.21 14.61 8.10
CA ALA A 242 -10.80 14.83 9.42
C ALA A 242 -11.09 16.31 9.68
N LEU A 243 -10.16 17.21 9.31
CA LEU A 243 -10.38 18.65 9.46
C LEU A 243 -11.58 19.12 8.62
N ASN A 244 -11.63 18.72 7.35
CA ASN A 244 -12.73 19.05 6.44
C ASN A 244 -14.08 18.45 6.88
N SER A 245 -14.05 17.40 7.70
CA SER A 245 -15.25 16.81 8.32
C SER A 245 -15.67 17.50 9.62
N GLY A 246 -14.99 18.58 10.02
CA GLY A 246 -15.33 19.34 11.22
C GLY A 246 -14.63 18.89 12.50
N ASN A 247 -13.55 18.09 12.42
CA ASN A 247 -12.81 17.67 13.61
C ASN A 247 -11.78 18.74 14.03
N PRO A 248 -11.97 19.42 15.19
CA PRO A 248 -11.02 20.43 15.67
C PRO A 248 -9.69 19.85 16.13
N ASP A 249 -9.59 18.54 16.40
CA ASP A 249 -8.37 17.87 16.85
C ASP A 249 -7.50 17.38 15.68
N ALA A 250 -7.96 17.54 14.43
CA ALA A 250 -7.18 17.20 13.25
C ALA A 250 -5.88 18.03 13.18
N ALA A 251 -4.76 17.36 12.93
CA ALA A 251 -3.46 18.01 12.77
C ALA A 251 -3.41 18.77 11.45
N THR A 252 -2.82 19.96 11.46
CA THR A 252 -2.66 20.88 10.33
C THR A 252 -1.18 21.05 9.95
N CYS A 253 -0.88 21.87 8.93
CA CYS A 253 0.49 22.18 8.54
C CYS A 253 1.36 22.65 9.72
N ILE A 254 0.81 23.48 10.62
CA ILE A 254 1.57 24.09 11.72
C ILE A 254 1.84 23.10 12.86
N ASP A 255 1.06 22.03 12.99
CA ASP A 255 1.27 21.02 14.04
C ASP A 255 2.54 20.19 13.76
N CYS A 256 2.86 20.02 12.48
CA CYS A 256 4.07 19.35 12.00
C CYS A 256 5.22 20.31 11.68
N HIS A 257 4.97 21.47 11.05
CA HIS A 257 6.02 22.38 10.58
C HIS A 257 6.31 23.58 11.50
N ASN A 258 5.56 23.74 12.60
CA ASN A 258 5.44 24.97 13.41
C ASN A 258 4.81 26.15 12.64
N SER A 259 4.32 27.15 13.37
CA SER A 259 3.73 28.37 12.80
C SER A 259 4.73 29.52 12.63
N HIS A 260 5.61 29.71 13.62
CA HIS A 260 6.53 30.85 13.70
C HIS A 260 8.00 30.43 13.64
N GLU A 261 8.29 29.13 13.59
CA GLU A 261 9.66 28.59 13.53
C GLU A 261 9.71 27.47 12.47
N VAL A 262 9.36 27.84 11.23
CA VAL A 262 9.36 26.90 10.10
C VAL A 262 10.80 26.66 9.66
N LEU A 263 11.29 25.44 9.86
CA LEU A 263 12.63 24.99 9.52
C LEU A 263 12.58 23.97 8.37
N LYS A 264 13.68 23.85 7.61
CA LYS A 264 13.82 22.76 6.63
C LYS A 264 13.84 21.41 7.33
N SER A 265 13.28 20.38 6.71
CA SER A 265 13.30 18.99 7.22
C SER A 265 14.71 18.41 7.34
N THR A 266 15.73 19.04 6.75
CA THR A 266 17.14 18.67 6.89
C THR A 266 17.80 19.27 8.14
N ASN A 267 17.16 20.25 8.79
CA ASN A 267 17.63 20.86 10.03
C ASN A 267 17.27 19.95 11.22
N ASN A 268 18.24 19.60 12.06
CA ASN A 268 18.05 18.70 13.20
C ASN A 268 17.08 19.24 14.28
N SER A 269 16.86 20.56 14.35
CA SER A 269 15.88 21.19 15.23
C SER A 269 14.47 21.22 14.65
N SER A 270 14.29 20.88 13.36
CA SER A 270 12.97 20.84 12.73
C SER A 270 12.12 19.71 13.32
N PRO A 271 10.83 19.94 13.65
CA PRO A 271 9.95 18.84 14.05
C PRO A 271 9.74 17.80 12.93
N THR A 272 9.97 18.18 11.67
CA THR A 272 9.91 17.27 10.51
C THR A 272 11.25 16.61 10.16
N PHE A 273 12.29 16.82 10.97
CA PHE A 273 13.52 16.04 10.86
C PHE A 273 13.26 14.59 11.22
N LYS A 274 13.80 13.64 10.45
CA LYS A 274 13.49 12.19 10.58
C LYS A 274 13.52 11.69 12.02
N GLN A 275 14.54 12.05 12.80
CA GLN A 275 14.68 11.62 14.20
C GLN A 275 13.66 12.25 15.15
N ASN A 276 13.08 13.40 14.79
CA ASN A 276 12.07 14.11 15.59
C ASN A 276 10.64 13.68 15.26
N ILE A 277 10.41 13.01 14.11
CA ILE A 277 9.09 12.56 13.66
C ILE A 277 8.31 11.79 14.74
N PRO A 278 8.88 10.81 15.46
CA PRO A 278 8.16 10.11 16.52
C PRO A 278 7.64 11.05 17.63
N SER A 279 8.42 12.08 17.99
CA SER A 279 8.00 13.10 18.96
C SER A 279 6.93 14.02 18.38
N THR A 280 7.04 14.39 17.11
CA THR A 280 6.05 15.23 16.42
C THR A 280 4.70 14.55 16.34
N CYS A 281 4.64 13.29 15.89
CA CYS A 281 3.40 12.50 15.89
C CYS A 281 2.91 12.22 17.33
N GLY A 282 3.83 12.01 18.27
CA GLY A 282 3.55 11.72 19.67
C GLY A 282 2.91 12.86 20.46
N LYS A 283 2.88 14.09 19.93
CA LYS A 283 2.10 15.20 20.53
C LYS A 283 0.61 14.88 20.63
N CYS A 284 0.07 14.15 19.63
CA CYS A 284 -1.32 13.74 19.59
C CYS A 284 -1.49 12.21 19.73
N HIS A 285 -0.52 11.42 19.25
CA HIS A 285 -0.53 9.95 19.32
C HIS A 285 0.36 9.42 20.45
N THR A 286 0.10 9.86 21.69
CA THR A 286 0.98 9.62 22.85
C THR A 286 1.22 8.13 23.12
N GLU A 287 0.17 7.32 23.15
CA GLU A 287 0.27 5.90 23.48
C GLU A 287 1.02 5.11 22.39
N ILE A 288 0.73 5.39 21.12
CA ILE A 288 1.42 4.74 19.99
C ILE A 288 2.88 5.17 19.92
N ALA A 289 3.19 6.45 20.18
CA ALA A 289 4.57 6.92 20.24
C ALA A 289 5.35 6.25 21.37
N LYS A 290 4.71 6.04 22.52
CA LYS A 290 5.29 5.29 23.65
C LYS A 290 5.52 3.83 23.29
N GLU A 291 4.56 3.16 22.66
CA GLU A 291 4.70 1.77 22.18
C GLU A 291 5.85 1.65 21.16
N TYR A 292 5.88 2.53 20.16
CA TYR A 292 6.94 2.60 19.16
C TYR A 292 8.32 2.84 19.78
N SER A 293 8.43 3.69 20.80
CA SER A 293 9.71 3.95 21.48
C SER A 293 10.31 2.71 22.14
N GLN A 294 9.49 1.69 22.43
CA GLN A 294 9.90 0.41 23.01
C GLN A 294 10.21 -0.66 21.95
N SER A 295 9.92 -0.38 20.67
CA SER A 295 10.26 -1.26 19.56
C SER A 295 11.74 -1.18 19.21
N ILE A 296 12.26 -2.18 18.51
CA ILE A 296 13.64 -2.17 18.02
C ILE A 296 13.87 -1.01 17.04
N HIS A 297 12.88 -0.68 16.20
CA HIS A 297 12.96 0.45 15.29
C HIS A 297 13.04 1.78 16.04
N GLY A 298 12.18 1.98 17.06
CA GLY A 298 12.20 3.18 17.88
C GLY A 298 13.49 3.34 18.69
N ILE A 299 13.96 2.28 19.33
CA ILE A 299 15.21 2.29 20.11
C ILE A 299 16.39 2.66 19.20
N VAL A 300 16.47 2.08 18.01
CA VAL A 300 17.59 2.32 17.07
C VAL A 300 17.49 3.70 16.43
N ALA A 301 16.28 4.19 16.12
CA ALA A 301 16.04 5.55 15.63
C ALA A 301 16.45 6.61 16.67
N MET A 302 16.11 6.42 17.95
CA MET A 302 16.50 7.32 19.04
C MET A 302 18.02 7.35 19.28
N LYS A 303 18.74 6.27 18.90
CA LYS A 303 20.22 6.25 18.90
C LYS A 303 20.84 7.01 17.72
N GLY A 304 20.03 7.62 16.85
CA GLY A 304 20.49 8.45 15.72
C GLY A 304 20.83 7.67 14.45
N VAL A 305 20.46 6.38 14.37
CA VAL A 305 20.67 5.58 13.15
C VAL A 305 19.68 6.02 12.08
N LYS A 306 20.18 6.62 11.00
CA LYS A 306 19.36 7.21 9.93
C LYS A 306 18.59 6.19 9.09
N ASP A 307 19.07 4.95 9.02
CA ASP A 307 18.40 3.87 8.29
C ASP A 307 17.24 3.25 9.09
N ALA A 308 17.07 3.61 10.38
CA ALA A 308 15.94 3.11 11.16
C ALA A 308 14.64 3.75 10.68
N PRO A 309 13.57 2.95 10.44
CA PRO A 309 12.30 3.48 10.00
C PRO A 309 11.60 4.21 11.16
N VAL A 310 10.97 5.36 10.86
CA VAL A 310 10.09 6.14 11.75
C VAL A 310 8.66 6.14 11.21
N CYS A 311 7.75 6.87 11.87
CA CYS A 311 6.32 6.87 11.54
C CYS A 311 6.03 7.11 10.05
N THR A 312 6.74 8.05 9.42
CA THR A 312 6.55 8.44 8.02
C THR A 312 7.10 7.42 7.02
N ASP A 313 8.09 6.59 7.40
CA ASP A 313 8.59 5.50 6.54
C ASP A 313 7.54 4.39 6.35
N CYS A 314 6.57 4.27 7.27
CA CYS A 314 5.48 3.29 7.18
C CYS A 314 4.16 3.92 6.71
N HIS A 315 3.76 5.06 7.29
CA HIS A 315 2.44 5.68 7.06
C HIS A 315 2.43 6.70 5.91
N GLY A 316 3.59 7.17 5.46
CA GLY A 316 3.70 8.33 4.58
C GLY A 316 3.68 9.65 5.34
N GLU A 317 3.61 10.75 4.59
CA GLU A 317 3.72 12.12 5.12
C GLU A 317 2.43 12.91 4.86
N HIS A 318 2.38 13.72 3.79
CA HIS A 318 1.15 14.40 3.40
C HIS A 318 0.09 13.45 2.80
N ASN A 319 0.39 12.18 2.61
CA ASN A 319 -0.49 11.18 2.02
C ASN A 319 -0.86 10.05 3.00
N ILE A 320 -0.91 10.33 4.31
CA ILE A 320 -1.29 9.32 5.30
C ILE A 320 -2.74 8.89 5.07
N LEU A 321 -2.94 7.62 4.72
CA LEU A 321 -4.24 7.00 4.47
C LEU A 321 -4.66 6.12 5.66
N LYS A 322 -5.96 5.80 5.75
CA LYS A 322 -6.47 4.88 6.77
C LYS A 322 -5.93 3.46 6.52
N LYS A 323 -5.77 2.67 7.58
CA LYS A 323 -5.25 1.29 7.50
C LYS A 323 -6.15 0.30 6.73
N ASP A 324 -7.41 0.65 6.53
CA ASP A 324 -8.41 -0.12 5.79
C ASP A 324 -8.56 0.34 4.34
N ASP A 325 -7.92 1.45 3.95
CA ASP A 325 -7.86 1.90 2.56
C ASP A 325 -6.92 0.97 1.77
N PRO A 326 -7.38 0.32 0.67
CA PRO A 326 -6.53 -0.55 -0.15
C PRO A 326 -5.31 0.13 -0.78
N LYS A 327 -5.28 1.47 -0.85
CA LYS A 327 -4.14 2.25 -1.34
C LYS A 327 -3.15 2.62 -0.24
N SER A 328 -3.47 2.34 1.02
CA SER A 328 -2.58 2.61 2.14
C SER A 328 -1.40 1.65 2.14
N PRO A 329 -0.15 2.12 2.33
CA PRO A 329 1.00 1.23 2.49
C PRO A 329 0.86 0.28 3.68
N VAL A 330 0.15 0.71 4.73
CA VAL A 330 -0.13 -0.07 5.93
C VAL A 330 -1.43 -0.88 5.85
N ALA A 331 -2.08 -0.93 4.68
CA ALA A 331 -3.20 -1.84 4.45
C ALA A 331 -2.76 -3.29 4.63
N PHE A 332 -3.68 -4.15 5.07
CA PHE A 332 -3.35 -5.53 5.45
C PHE A 332 -2.55 -6.30 4.39
N LEU A 333 -2.96 -6.18 3.12
CA LEU A 333 -2.32 -6.84 1.97
C LEU A 333 -1.03 -6.15 1.51
N ASN A 334 -0.90 -4.83 1.74
CA ASN A 334 0.23 -4.04 1.26
C ASN A 334 1.39 -4.05 2.26
N LEU A 335 1.11 -4.15 3.56
CA LEU A 335 2.06 -3.97 4.65
C LEU A 335 3.38 -4.72 4.45
N SER A 336 3.32 -6.03 4.24
CA SER A 336 4.53 -6.86 4.10
C SER A 336 5.39 -6.40 2.92
N ARG A 337 4.75 -6.08 1.79
CA ARG A 337 5.41 -5.75 0.51
C ARG A 337 5.89 -4.30 0.44
N GLU A 338 5.09 -3.36 0.92
CA GLU A 338 5.33 -1.93 0.74
C GLU A 338 6.06 -1.30 1.92
N VAL A 339 5.90 -1.86 3.13
CA VAL A 339 6.51 -1.31 4.35
C VAL A 339 7.73 -2.13 4.79
N CYS A 340 7.59 -3.45 4.88
CA CYS A 340 8.66 -4.30 5.42
C CYS A 340 9.73 -4.66 4.37
N SER A 341 9.31 -5.05 3.16
CA SER A 341 10.20 -5.52 2.09
C SER A 341 11.33 -4.57 1.73
N PRO A 342 11.11 -3.24 1.55
CA PRO A 342 12.16 -2.33 1.08
C PRO A 342 13.41 -2.30 1.97
N CYS A 343 13.26 -2.61 3.27
CA CYS A 343 14.36 -2.69 4.21
C CYS A 343 14.81 -4.14 4.47
N HIS A 344 13.86 -5.06 4.70
CA HIS A 344 14.17 -6.44 5.11
C HIS A 344 14.56 -7.38 3.95
N ASN A 345 14.43 -6.93 2.71
CA ASN A 345 14.96 -7.60 1.52
C ASN A 345 16.19 -6.85 0.93
N SER A 346 16.68 -5.81 1.61
CA SER A 346 17.75 -4.95 1.11
C SER A 346 19.13 -5.54 1.40
N VAL A 347 19.79 -6.11 0.39
CA VAL A 347 21.18 -6.59 0.48
C VAL A 347 22.11 -5.51 1.05
N ARG A 348 21.96 -4.24 0.61
CA ARG A 348 22.76 -3.11 1.12
C ARG A 348 22.64 -2.92 2.63
N LEU A 349 21.43 -2.97 3.17
CA LEU A 349 21.21 -2.79 4.62
C LEU A 349 21.66 -4.02 5.38
N SER A 350 21.37 -5.21 4.84
CA SER A 350 21.82 -6.49 5.35
C SER A 350 23.33 -6.55 5.52
N ASP A 351 24.11 -6.22 4.49
CA ASP A 351 25.57 -6.21 4.53
C ASP A 351 26.10 -5.19 5.54
N LYS A 352 25.53 -3.97 5.53
CA LYS A 352 25.96 -2.87 6.42
C LYS A 352 25.79 -3.22 7.91
N TYR A 353 24.72 -3.92 8.25
CA TYR A 353 24.36 -4.23 9.64
C TYR A 353 24.58 -5.69 10.03
N GLY A 354 25.16 -6.52 9.14
CA GLY A 354 25.35 -7.95 9.38
C GLY A 354 24.04 -8.72 9.58
N LEU A 355 22.97 -8.30 8.90
CA LEU A 355 21.64 -8.92 8.99
C LEU A 355 21.41 -9.85 7.80
N SER A 356 20.63 -10.91 8.01
CA SER A 356 20.24 -11.83 6.94
C SER A 356 19.27 -11.14 5.96
N SER A 357 19.56 -11.15 4.66
CA SER A 357 18.70 -10.56 3.62
C SER A 357 17.54 -11.46 3.18
N ASP A 358 17.57 -12.73 3.57
CA ASP A 358 16.62 -13.78 3.19
C ASP A 358 15.28 -13.74 3.96
N ARG A 359 15.16 -12.93 5.02
CA ARG A 359 14.04 -13.03 5.97
C ARG A 359 12.70 -12.70 5.32
N PHE A 360 12.69 -11.73 4.41
CA PHE A 360 11.51 -11.42 3.62
C PHE A 360 11.15 -12.56 2.66
N GLU A 361 12.14 -13.09 1.93
CA GLU A 361 11.95 -14.20 0.97
C GLU A 361 11.37 -15.45 1.66
N THR A 362 11.92 -15.84 2.81
CA THR A 362 11.42 -16.99 3.57
C THR A 362 9.97 -16.83 4.03
N PHE A 363 9.51 -15.59 4.25
CA PHE A 363 8.10 -15.33 4.56
C PHE A 363 7.24 -15.39 3.30
N THR A 364 7.65 -14.74 2.20
CA THR A 364 6.88 -14.74 0.94
C THR A 364 6.73 -16.14 0.35
N ASP A 365 7.71 -17.02 0.57
CA ASP A 365 7.66 -18.44 0.17
C ASP A 365 6.81 -19.32 1.10
N SER A 366 6.42 -18.80 2.28
CA SER A 366 5.56 -19.52 3.21
C SER A 366 4.10 -19.51 2.74
N TYR A 367 3.27 -20.40 3.30
CA TYR A 367 1.84 -20.39 3.04
C TYR A 367 1.19 -19.03 3.33
N HIS A 368 1.58 -18.39 4.44
CA HIS A 368 1.05 -17.08 4.82
C HIS A 368 1.42 -16.00 3.78
N GLY A 369 2.69 -15.93 3.37
CA GLY A 369 3.14 -14.99 2.35
C GLY A 369 2.44 -15.19 1.01
N LEU A 370 2.40 -16.43 0.50
CA LEU A 370 1.71 -16.78 -0.75
C LEU A 370 0.21 -16.48 -0.70
N ALA A 371 -0.44 -16.71 0.45
CA ALA A 371 -1.86 -16.42 0.62
C ALA A 371 -2.14 -14.91 0.62
N VAL A 372 -1.34 -14.12 1.33
CA VAL A 372 -1.45 -12.65 1.31
C VAL A 372 -1.18 -12.09 -0.10
N GLU A 373 -0.16 -12.58 -0.80
CA GLU A 373 0.12 -12.22 -2.20
C GLU A 373 -1.04 -12.61 -3.14
N GLY A 374 -1.72 -13.72 -2.82
CA GLY A 374 -2.95 -14.17 -3.47
C GLY A 374 -4.19 -13.34 -3.14
N GLY A 375 -4.11 -12.35 -2.24
CA GLY A 375 -5.20 -11.46 -1.84
C GLY A 375 -5.92 -11.87 -0.55
N SER A 376 -5.44 -12.88 0.17
CA SER A 376 -6.06 -13.34 1.42
C SER A 376 -5.81 -12.37 2.57
N VAL A 377 -6.89 -11.80 3.11
CA VAL A 377 -6.85 -10.96 4.32
C VAL A 377 -6.95 -11.75 5.64
N SER A 378 -7.20 -13.06 5.55
CA SER A 378 -7.30 -13.96 6.70
C SER A 378 -5.98 -14.67 7.02
N ALA A 379 -5.04 -14.72 6.07
CA ALA A 379 -3.69 -15.22 6.29
C ALA A 379 -2.84 -14.19 7.06
N ALA A 380 -1.99 -14.66 7.97
CA ALA A 380 -1.14 -13.79 8.78
C ALA A 380 -0.13 -13.00 7.91
N ASN A 381 0.04 -11.71 8.20
CA ASN A 381 1.10 -10.88 7.61
C ASN A 381 2.26 -10.67 8.61
N CYS A 382 3.26 -9.86 8.25
CA CYS A 382 4.42 -9.63 9.14
C CYS A 382 3.99 -9.08 10.53
N ALA A 383 3.03 -8.15 10.57
CA ALA A 383 2.56 -7.57 11.83
C ALA A 383 1.69 -8.52 12.66
N SER A 384 1.05 -9.51 12.05
CA SER A 384 0.32 -10.55 12.79
C SER A 384 1.23 -11.34 13.73
N CYS A 385 2.52 -11.50 13.39
CA CYS A 385 3.49 -12.18 14.25
C CYS A 385 4.34 -11.18 15.04
N HIS A 386 4.87 -10.13 14.40
CA HIS A 386 5.84 -9.22 15.02
C HIS A 386 5.22 -8.03 15.77
N GLY A 387 3.93 -7.76 15.56
CA GLY A 387 3.30 -6.51 15.96
C GLY A 387 3.46 -5.40 14.92
N ALA A 388 2.73 -4.29 15.11
CA ALA A 388 2.77 -3.14 14.19
C ALA A 388 3.68 -2.02 14.72
N HIS A 389 3.45 -1.57 15.94
CA HIS A 389 4.22 -0.50 16.59
C HIS A 389 5.14 -1.01 17.71
N ASN A 390 4.91 -2.22 18.24
CA ASN A 390 5.71 -2.88 19.28
C ASN A 390 6.66 -3.97 18.74
N ILE A 391 7.27 -3.75 17.57
CA ILE A 391 8.18 -4.73 16.95
C ILE A 391 9.42 -4.93 17.83
N LYS A 392 9.54 -6.08 18.48
CA LYS A 392 10.62 -6.40 19.42
C LYS A 392 11.45 -7.61 18.94
N PRO A 393 12.75 -7.66 19.24
CA PRO A 393 13.59 -8.80 18.87
C PRO A 393 13.09 -10.08 19.54
N SER A 394 13.27 -11.23 18.90
CA SER A 394 12.81 -12.53 19.42
C SER A 394 13.48 -12.96 20.73
N SER A 395 14.61 -12.33 21.10
CA SER A 395 15.27 -12.50 22.39
C SER A 395 14.58 -11.77 23.54
N ASP A 396 13.75 -10.76 23.26
CA ASP A 396 13.02 -10.01 24.29
C ASP A 396 11.85 -10.86 24.82
N PRO A 397 11.72 -11.09 26.14
CA PRO A 397 10.65 -11.92 26.71
C PRO A 397 9.24 -11.33 26.50
N THR A 398 9.12 -10.04 26.22
CA THR A 398 7.86 -9.36 25.92
C THR A 398 7.50 -9.36 24.43
N SER A 399 8.40 -9.85 23.57
CA SER A 399 8.15 -9.97 22.12
C SER A 399 7.14 -11.07 21.83
N THR A 400 6.17 -10.81 20.94
CA THR A 400 5.21 -11.79 20.44
C THR A 400 5.88 -12.95 19.68
N VAL A 401 7.08 -12.74 19.15
CA VAL A 401 7.88 -13.77 18.48
C VAL A 401 8.94 -14.40 19.38
N ASN A 402 8.93 -14.12 20.69
CA ASN A 402 9.74 -14.85 21.65
C ASN A 402 9.29 -16.31 21.74
N LYS A 403 10.24 -17.24 21.89
CA LYS A 403 9.97 -18.68 21.99
C LYS A 403 8.88 -19.02 23.02
N ALA A 404 8.87 -18.35 24.17
CA ALA A 404 7.87 -18.56 25.23
C ALA A 404 6.47 -18.05 24.85
N ASN A 405 6.36 -17.09 23.93
CA ASN A 405 5.11 -16.46 23.52
C ASN A 405 4.54 -17.04 22.22
N LEU A 406 5.32 -17.82 21.46
CA LEU A 406 4.90 -18.37 20.15
C LEU A 406 3.60 -19.18 20.24
N VAL A 407 3.38 -19.92 21.33
CA VAL A 407 2.14 -20.69 21.51
C VAL A 407 0.93 -19.76 21.52
N LYS A 408 1.03 -18.64 22.25
CA LYS A 408 -0.03 -17.61 22.30
C LYS A 408 -0.17 -16.88 20.97
N THR A 409 0.93 -16.53 20.32
CA THR A 409 0.93 -15.80 19.04
C THR A 409 0.34 -16.64 17.91
N CYS A 410 0.79 -17.88 17.74
CA CYS A 410 0.18 -18.81 16.78
C CYS A 410 -1.24 -19.18 17.20
N GLY A 411 -1.47 -19.37 18.50
CA GLY A 411 -2.77 -19.68 19.11
C GLY A 411 -3.89 -18.69 18.81
N GLY A 412 -3.54 -17.42 18.55
CA GLY A 412 -4.51 -16.39 18.16
C GLY A 412 -5.26 -16.72 16.86
N CYS A 413 -4.64 -17.46 15.94
CA CYS A 413 -5.25 -17.92 14.69
C CYS A 413 -5.39 -19.45 14.62
N HIS A 414 -4.55 -20.19 15.34
CA HIS A 414 -4.49 -21.64 15.34
C HIS A 414 -4.74 -22.21 16.75
N PRO A 415 -6.00 -22.47 17.16
CA PRO A 415 -6.32 -22.95 18.51
C PRO A 415 -5.60 -24.24 18.95
N GLY A 416 -5.10 -25.04 18.01
CA GLY A 416 -4.33 -26.26 18.30
C GLY A 416 -2.81 -26.06 18.41
N ALA A 417 -2.31 -24.82 18.26
CA ALA A 417 -0.89 -24.54 18.42
C ALA A 417 -0.47 -24.73 19.88
N ASN A 418 0.54 -25.58 20.09
CA ASN A 418 1.10 -25.88 21.40
C ASN A 418 2.64 -25.82 21.37
N GLU A 419 3.28 -26.09 22.50
CA GLU A 419 4.74 -26.04 22.62
C GLU A 419 5.43 -26.98 21.62
N ARG A 420 4.84 -28.14 21.32
CA ARG A 420 5.38 -29.11 20.36
C ARG A 420 5.38 -28.54 18.95
N PHE A 421 4.31 -27.85 18.55
CA PHE A 421 4.23 -27.23 17.24
C PHE A 421 5.25 -26.11 17.09
N THR A 422 5.44 -25.28 18.12
CA THR A 422 6.32 -24.10 18.05
C THR A 422 7.81 -24.44 18.15
N VAL A 423 8.18 -25.72 18.33
CA VAL A 423 9.55 -26.20 18.20
C VAL A 423 9.99 -26.16 16.73
N GLY A 424 10.69 -25.09 16.35
CA GLY A 424 11.31 -24.93 15.03
C GLY A 424 11.62 -23.47 14.69
N LYS A 425 12.38 -23.25 13.61
CA LYS A 425 12.56 -21.90 13.05
C LYS A 425 11.31 -21.50 12.27
N ILE A 426 10.84 -20.25 12.41
CA ILE A 426 9.67 -19.77 11.67
C ILE A 426 10.07 -19.43 10.23
N HIS A 427 11.11 -18.61 10.10
CA HIS A 427 11.77 -18.26 8.85
C HIS A 427 12.81 -19.32 8.53
N ILE A 428 12.50 -20.19 7.56
CA ILE A 428 13.39 -21.24 7.07
C ILE A 428 13.80 -20.92 5.63
N THR A 429 15.09 -20.95 5.34
CA THR A 429 15.60 -20.90 3.97
C THR A 429 15.60 -22.29 3.35
N ARG A 430 15.64 -22.37 2.02
CA ARG A 430 15.93 -23.63 1.30
C ARG A 430 17.42 -23.97 1.27
N GLN A 431 18.24 -23.31 2.08
CA GLN A 431 19.68 -23.57 2.22
C GLN A 431 19.92 -24.69 3.25
N GLU A 432 20.85 -25.58 2.93
CA GLU A 432 21.18 -26.82 3.66
C GLU A 432 21.41 -26.59 5.17
N GLU A 433 22.02 -25.47 5.52
CA GLU A 433 22.40 -25.12 6.90
C GLU A 433 21.20 -24.80 7.82
N SER A 434 20.03 -24.52 7.24
CA SER A 434 18.89 -24.04 8.02
C SER A 434 17.94 -25.15 8.50
N GLU A 435 17.64 -26.14 7.63
CA GLU A 435 16.84 -27.35 7.91
C GLU A 435 17.23 -28.49 6.91
N PRO A 436 18.20 -29.36 7.26
CA PRO A 436 18.80 -30.31 6.32
C PRO A 436 17.82 -31.38 5.80
N ILE A 437 16.80 -31.73 6.60
CA ILE A 437 15.81 -32.75 6.23
C ILE A 437 14.95 -32.28 5.06
N ILE A 438 14.43 -31.05 5.13
CA ILE A 438 13.57 -30.49 4.07
C ILE A 438 14.38 -30.32 2.79
N PHE A 439 15.63 -29.86 2.90
CA PHE A 439 16.55 -29.74 1.77
C PHE A 439 16.78 -31.09 1.07
N PHE A 440 17.05 -32.15 1.83
CA PHE A 440 17.25 -33.49 1.27
C PHE A 440 16.00 -34.03 0.58
N ILE A 441 14.82 -33.88 1.20
CA ILE A 441 13.54 -34.31 0.61
C ILE A 441 13.29 -33.57 -0.71
N ALA A 442 13.46 -32.25 -0.74
CA ALA A 442 13.27 -31.44 -1.94
C ALA A 442 14.25 -31.86 -3.06
N ARG A 443 15.53 -32.04 -2.74
CA ARG A 443 16.55 -32.48 -3.72
C ARG A 443 16.26 -33.87 -4.27
N MET A 444 15.84 -34.79 -3.41
CA MET A 444 15.46 -36.15 -3.79
C MET A 444 14.26 -36.15 -4.75
N TYR A 445 13.22 -35.36 -4.45
CA TYR A 445 12.08 -35.18 -5.36
C TYR A 445 12.44 -34.54 -6.70
N ILE A 446 13.26 -33.48 -6.70
CA ILE A 446 13.71 -32.84 -7.94
C ILE A 446 14.47 -33.85 -8.81
N THR A 447 15.36 -34.64 -8.19
CA THR A 447 16.12 -35.68 -8.89
C THR A 447 15.17 -36.76 -9.43
N LEU A 448 14.20 -37.21 -8.63
CA LEU A 448 13.20 -38.18 -9.04
C LEU A 448 12.37 -37.67 -10.23
N ILE A 449 11.86 -36.43 -10.18
CA ILE A 449 11.10 -35.80 -11.26
C ILE A 449 11.95 -35.76 -12.54
N PHE A 450 13.19 -35.26 -12.45
CA PHE A 450 14.06 -35.14 -13.62
C PHE A 450 14.35 -36.51 -14.27
N VAL A 451 14.64 -37.52 -13.46
CA VAL A 451 14.93 -38.88 -13.95
C VAL A 451 13.68 -39.53 -14.53
N VAL A 452 12.57 -39.58 -13.79
CA VAL A 452 11.35 -40.28 -14.21
C VAL A 452 10.74 -39.60 -15.42
N ILE A 453 10.49 -38.29 -15.34
CA ILE A 453 9.88 -37.54 -16.44
C ILE A 453 10.82 -37.46 -17.65
N GLY A 454 12.13 -37.34 -17.43
CA GLY A 454 13.13 -37.37 -18.49
C GLY A 454 13.11 -38.71 -19.24
N LEU A 455 13.10 -39.84 -18.53
CA LEU A 455 12.99 -41.17 -19.13
C LEU A 455 11.67 -41.35 -19.88
N MET A 456 10.55 -40.88 -19.32
CA MET A 456 9.24 -40.89 -19.99
C MET A 456 9.26 -40.11 -21.30
N PHE A 457 9.85 -38.91 -21.30
CA PHE A 457 9.97 -38.09 -22.49
C PHE A 457 10.86 -38.74 -23.56
N VAL A 458 11.99 -39.31 -23.18
CA VAL A 458 12.89 -40.03 -24.09
C VAL A 458 12.19 -41.25 -24.68
N HIS A 459 11.50 -42.03 -23.86
CA HIS A 459 10.70 -43.17 -24.30
C HIS A 459 9.66 -42.75 -25.37
N ASN A 460 8.87 -41.71 -25.06
CA ASN A 460 7.81 -41.23 -25.95
C ASN A 460 8.36 -40.63 -27.23
N THR A 461 9.54 -40.00 -27.17
CA THR A 461 10.23 -39.49 -28.36
C THR A 461 10.61 -40.63 -29.32
N PHE A 462 11.24 -41.69 -28.81
CA PHE A 462 11.61 -42.84 -29.64
C PHE A 462 10.39 -43.58 -30.19
N ASP A 463 9.36 -43.77 -29.36
CA ASP A 463 8.08 -44.36 -29.78
C ASP A 463 7.43 -43.54 -30.91
N PHE A 464 7.34 -42.22 -30.73
CA PHE A 464 6.75 -41.30 -31.70
C PHE A 464 7.47 -41.35 -33.04
N PHE A 465 8.80 -41.28 -33.05
CA PHE A 465 9.59 -41.34 -34.29
C PHE A 465 9.42 -42.67 -35.00
N ARG A 466 9.45 -43.79 -34.27
CA ARG A 466 9.32 -45.12 -34.86
C ARG A 466 7.93 -45.30 -35.48
N LYS A 467 6.87 -45.02 -34.72
CA LYS A 467 5.48 -45.17 -35.19
C LYS A 467 5.16 -44.21 -36.34
N SER A 468 5.61 -42.96 -36.26
CA SER A 468 5.44 -41.98 -37.35
C SER A 468 6.12 -42.43 -38.64
N LYS A 469 7.32 -43.01 -38.54
CA LYS A 469 8.03 -43.57 -39.71
C LYS A 469 7.24 -44.73 -40.33
N ILE A 470 6.73 -45.65 -39.51
CA ILE A 470 5.91 -46.79 -39.99
C ILE A 470 4.61 -46.30 -40.64
N LYS A 471 3.89 -45.36 -40.00
CA LYS A 471 2.65 -44.79 -40.54
C LYS A 471 2.89 -44.08 -41.88
N LYS A 472 3.99 -43.33 -42.01
CA LYS A 472 4.40 -42.71 -43.27
C LYS A 472 4.76 -43.74 -44.36
N MET A 473 5.35 -44.88 -43.98
CA MET A 473 5.61 -45.98 -44.91
C MET A 473 4.31 -46.65 -45.38
N LYS A 474 3.35 -46.89 -44.47
CA LYS A 474 2.01 -47.40 -44.81
C LYS A 474 1.31 -46.44 -45.80
N GLN A 475 1.29 -45.14 -45.51
CA GLN A 475 0.69 -44.12 -46.40
C GLN A 475 1.35 -44.03 -47.77
N ARG A 476 2.65 -44.31 -47.87
CA ARG A 476 3.40 -44.37 -49.14
C ARG A 476 3.21 -45.70 -49.90
N GLY A 477 2.43 -46.64 -49.37
CA GLY A 477 2.21 -47.96 -49.97
C GLY A 477 3.41 -48.91 -49.86
N LEU A 478 4.42 -48.57 -49.04
CA LEU A 478 5.62 -49.40 -48.84
C LEU A 478 5.38 -50.57 -47.88
N ILE A 479 4.35 -50.47 -47.04
CA ILE A 479 3.92 -51.51 -46.11
C ILE A 479 2.43 -51.74 -46.36
N ARG A 480 2.03 -52.99 -46.61
CA ARG A 480 0.62 -53.36 -46.80
C ARG A 480 -0.10 -53.31 -45.46
N GLU A 481 -1.22 -52.61 -45.41
CA GLU A 481 -2.07 -52.54 -44.22
C GLU A 481 -3.00 -53.76 -44.19
N GLU A 482 -3.05 -54.45 -43.06
CA GLU A 482 -3.99 -55.55 -42.85
C GLU A 482 -5.42 -54.98 -42.72
N ARG A 483 -6.36 -55.56 -43.46
CA ARG A 483 -7.77 -55.16 -43.38
C ARG A 483 -8.42 -55.90 -42.22
N HIS A 484 -8.71 -55.16 -41.15
CA HIS A 484 -9.47 -55.67 -40.01
C HIS A 484 -10.98 -55.49 -40.21
N SER A 485 -11.78 -56.28 -39.50
CA SER A 485 -13.23 -56.15 -39.53
C SER A 485 -13.70 -54.88 -38.79
N HIS A 486 -14.95 -54.46 -39.02
CA HIS A 486 -15.53 -53.27 -38.36
C HIS A 486 -16.16 -53.62 -36.99
N ARG A 487 -15.77 -54.74 -36.39
CA ARG A 487 -16.31 -55.20 -35.10
C ARG A 487 -15.84 -54.28 -33.97
N LEU A 488 -16.74 -54.04 -33.01
CA LEU A 488 -16.48 -53.22 -31.83
C LEU A 488 -16.38 -54.09 -30.58
N TYR A 489 -15.33 -53.86 -29.79
CA TYR A 489 -15.05 -54.54 -28.54
C TYR A 489 -15.25 -53.58 -27.37
N LEU A 490 -15.91 -54.03 -26.30
CA LEU A 490 -16.15 -53.22 -25.11
C LEU A 490 -14.87 -53.11 -24.26
N ARG A 491 -14.25 -51.93 -24.26
CA ARG A 491 -13.06 -51.61 -23.46
C ARG A 491 -13.43 -51.10 -22.07
N MET A 492 -14.32 -50.09 -21.99
CA MET A 492 -14.76 -49.46 -20.74
C MET A 492 -16.28 -49.40 -20.64
N THR A 493 -16.81 -49.88 -19.51
CA THR A 493 -18.23 -49.77 -19.15
C THR A 493 -18.61 -48.31 -18.87
N VAL A 494 -19.92 -48.03 -18.82
CA VAL A 494 -20.43 -46.72 -18.37
C VAL A 494 -19.88 -46.37 -16.98
N ASN A 495 -19.85 -47.34 -16.06
CA ASN A 495 -19.36 -47.11 -14.70
C ASN A 495 -17.87 -46.71 -14.68
N GLU A 496 -17.02 -47.43 -15.42
CA GLU A 496 -15.58 -47.13 -15.53
C GLU A 496 -15.35 -45.75 -16.17
N ARG A 497 -16.15 -45.38 -17.18
CA ARG A 497 -16.08 -44.05 -17.83
C ARG A 497 -16.50 -42.92 -16.89
N LEU A 498 -17.55 -43.11 -16.11
CA LEU A 498 -17.99 -42.13 -15.11
C LEU A 498 -16.92 -41.93 -14.03
N GLN A 499 -16.34 -43.03 -13.52
CA GLN A 499 -15.22 -42.95 -12.58
C GLN A 499 -14.04 -42.17 -13.15
N HIS A 500 -13.64 -42.48 -14.37
CA HIS A 500 -12.55 -41.79 -15.06
C HIS A 500 -12.86 -40.29 -15.26
N ALA A 501 -14.05 -39.95 -15.75
CA ALA A 501 -14.44 -38.56 -15.99
C ALA A 501 -14.45 -37.73 -14.69
N THR A 502 -15.02 -38.28 -13.61
CA THR A 502 -15.02 -37.63 -12.30
C THR A 502 -13.60 -37.43 -11.76
N MET A 503 -12.74 -38.44 -11.90
CA MET A 503 -11.33 -38.36 -11.50
C MET A 503 -10.56 -37.33 -12.32
N ALA A 504 -10.72 -37.32 -13.65
CA ALA A 504 -10.03 -36.38 -14.53
C ALA A 504 -10.43 -34.93 -14.25
N ILE A 505 -11.72 -34.64 -14.10
CA ILE A 505 -12.22 -33.29 -13.79
C ILE A 505 -11.72 -32.84 -12.41
N SER A 506 -11.83 -33.69 -11.38
CA SER A 506 -11.36 -33.34 -10.04
C SER A 506 -9.85 -33.14 -10.00
N PHE A 507 -9.06 -33.96 -10.70
CA PHE A 507 -7.61 -33.80 -10.83
C PHE A 507 -7.25 -32.47 -11.48
N MET A 508 -7.87 -32.12 -12.62
CA MET A 508 -7.60 -30.85 -13.31
C MET A 508 -7.89 -29.65 -12.42
N LEU A 509 -9.02 -29.66 -11.71
CA LEU A 509 -9.38 -28.60 -10.76
C LEU A 509 -8.38 -28.52 -9.60
N LEU A 510 -7.94 -29.66 -9.05
CA LEU A 510 -6.94 -29.71 -7.98
C LEU A 510 -5.59 -29.13 -8.42
N VAL A 511 -5.13 -29.45 -9.64
CA VAL A 511 -3.88 -28.93 -10.21
C VAL A 511 -3.95 -27.42 -10.40
N VAL A 512 -5.00 -26.92 -11.07
CA VAL A 512 -5.18 -25.49 -11.35
C VAL A 512 -5.25 -24.72 -10.03
N THR A 513 -6.12 -25.14 -9.11
CA THR A 513 -6.24 -24.48 -7.81
C THR A 513 -4.96 -24.62 -6.99
N GLY A 514 -4.29 -25.77 -6.98
CA GLY A 514 -3.03 -26.00 -6.28
C GLY A 514 -1.92 -25.03 -6.72
N PHE A 515 -1.64 -24.98 -8.01
CA PHE A 515 -0.61 -24.11 -8.57
C PHE A 515 -0.95 -22.63 -8.48
N MET A 516 -2.23 -22.25 -8.44
CA MET A 516 -2.63 -20.85 -8.27
C MET A 516 -2.17 -20.27 -6.92
N LEU A 517 -2.00 -21.09 -5.88
CA LEU A 517 -1.39 -20.65 -4.61
C LEU A 517 0.13 -20.59 -4.66
N SER A 518 0.75 -21.55 -5.34
CA SER A 518 2.22 -21.59 -5.42
C SER A 518 2.75 -20.48 -6.32
N TYR A 519 1.93 -20.04 -7.29
CA TYR A 519 2.30 -19.04 -8.29
C TYR A 519 1.19 -17.98 -8.47
N PRO A 520 0.88 -17.18 -7.43
CA PRO A 520 -0.23 -16.23 -7.47
C PRO A 520 -0.04 -15.15 -8.54
N ASN A 521 1.22 -14.85 -8.88
CA ASN A 521 1.60 -13.85 -9.89
C ASN A 521 1.82 -14.43 -11.30
N ALA A 522 1.62 -15.74 -11.51
CA ALA A 522 1.69 -16.31 -12.85
C ALA A 522 0.67 -15.64 -13.79
N TRP A 523 0.99 -15.52 -15.08
CA TRP A 523 0.14 -14.81 -16.04
C TRP A 523 -1.28 -15.37 -16.05
N TRP A 524 -1.46 -16.69 -16.05
CA TRP A 524 -2.78 -17.33 -16.05
C TRP A 524 -3.50 -17.19 -14.70
N ALA A 525 -2.77 -17.20 -13.59
CA ALA A 525 -3.32 -17.07 -12.24
C ALA A 525 -3.83 -15.65 -11.97
N ARG A 526 -3.09 -14.63 -12.42
CA ARG A 526 -3.48 -13.22 -12.29
C ARG A 526 -4.82 -12.92 -12.97
N HIS A 527 -5.05 -13.44 -14.17
CA HIS A 527 -6.34 -13.23 -14.86
C HIS A 527 -7.54 -13.81 -14.10
N ILE A 528 -7.35 -14.92 -13.38
CA ILE A 528 -8.39 -15.53 -12.54
C ILE A 528 -8.57 -14.74 -11.24
N ARG A 529 -7.46 -14.33 -10.62
CA ARG A 529 -7.46 -13.58 -9.36
C ARG A 529 -8.08 -12.20 -9.52
N ASP A 530 -7.70 -11.48 -10.56
CA ASP A 530 -8.11 -10.08 -10.75
C ASP A 530 -9.58 -9.95 -11.21
N PHE A 531 -10.25 -11.09 -11.50
CA PHE A 531 -11.66 -11.13 -11.85
C PHE A 531 -12.60 -10.90 -10.65
N SER A 532 -12.19 -11.28 -9.43
CA SER A 532 -12.99 -11.13 -8.22
C SER A 532 -12.11 -10.94 -7.00
N SER A 533 -12.52 -10.05 -6.08
CA SER A 533 -11.87 -9.89 -4.78
C SER A 533 -11.81 -11.19 -3.98
N ASP A 534 -12.77 -12.09 -4.19
CA ASP A 534 -12.95 -13.31 -3.41
C ASP A 534 -12.34 -14.55 -4.12
N ALA A 535 -11.61 -14.33 -5.21
CA ALA A 535 -11.04 -15.39 -6.04
C ALA A 535 -10.19 -16.39 -5.24
N PHE A 536 -9.47 -15.93 -4.21
CA PHE A 536 -8.67 -16.80 -3.37
C PHE A 536 -9.53 -17.69 -2.44
N GLU A 537 -10.65 -17.17 -1.93
CA GLU A 537 -11.60 -17.94 -1.13
C GLU A 537 -12.27 -19.02 -1.98
N TYR A 538 -12.75 -18.65 -3.17
CA TYR A 538 -13.31 -19.62 -4.13
C TYR A 538 -12.29 -20.68 -4.52
N ARG A 539 -11.04 -20.29 -4.79
CA ARG A 539 -9.97 -21.25 -5.08
C ARG A 539 -9.74 -22.24 -3.94
N SER A 540 -9.70 -21.76 -2.70
CA SER A 540 -9.57 -22.61 -1.51
C SER A 540 -10.76 -23.58 -1.36
N LEU A 541 -11.98 -23.10 -1.61
CA LEU A 541 -13.20 -23.91 -1.56
C LEU A 541 -13.22 -24.97 -2.67
N ILE A 542 -12.96 -24.58 -3.91
CA ILE A 542 -12.93 -25.48 -5.08
C ILE A 542 -11.86 -26.56 -4.89
N HIS A 543 -10.69 -26.23 -4.35
CA HIS A 543 -9.63 -27.21 -4.07
C HIS A 543 -10.13 -28.28 -3.08
N ARG A 544 -10.78 -27.88 -2.00
CA ARG A 544 -11.31 -28.81 -0.96
C ARG A 544 -12.46 -29.66 -1.48
N ILE A 545 -13.40 -29.07 -2.22
CA ILE A 545 -14.50 -29.81 -2.85
C ILE A 545 -13.93 -30.85 -3.83
N SER A 546 -13.00 -30.44 -4.69
CA SER A 546 -12.35 -31.33 -5.66
C SER A 546 -11.57 -32.44 -4.96
N ALA A 547 -10.92 -32.16 -3.82
CA ALA A 547 -10.25 -33.15 -3.00
C ALA A 547 -11.23 -34.17 -2.41
N CYS A 548 -12.36 -33.73 -1.86
CA CYS A 548 -13.42 -34.62 -1.38
C CYS A 548 -13.97 -35.51 -2.50
N VAL A 549 -14.17 -34.95 -3.69
CA VAL A 549 -14.60 -35.73 -4.87
C VAL A 549 -13.55 -36.75 -5.26
N MET A 550 -12.26 -36.38 -5.29
CA MET A 550 -11.14 -37.28 -5.60
C MET A 550 -11.03 -38.43 -4.59
N VAL A 551 -11.11 -38.13 -3.29
CA VAL A 551 -11.10 -39.17 -2.24
C VAL A 551 -12.35 -40.05 -2.33
N GLY A 552 -13.52 -39.44 -2.53
CA GLY A 552 -14.79 -40.16 -2.67
C GLY A 552 -14.79 -41.12 -3.86
N ILE A 553 -14.32 -40.68 -5.04
CA ILE A 553 -14.24 -41.55 -6.21
C ILE A 553 -13.18 -42.65 -6.03
N SER A 554 -12.10 -42.38 -5.30
CA SER A 554 -11.08 -43.38 -4.96
C SER A 554 -11.65 -44.46 -4.04
N LEU A 555 -12.42 -44.09 -3.02
CA LEU A 555 -13.12 -45.04 -2.15
C LEU A 555 -14.17 -45.84 -2.91
N TYR A 556 -14.91 -45.20 -3.82
CA TYR A 556 -15.84 -45.89 -4.71
C TYR A 556 -15.13 -46.87 -5.63
N HIS A 557 -13.96 -46.52 -6.16
CA HIS A 557 -13.14 -47.40 -6.98
C HIS A 557 -12.68 -48.64 -6.18
N ILE A 558 -12.24 -48.45 -4.93
CA ILE A 558 -11.89 -49.55 -4.00
C ILE A 558 -13.09 -50.48 -3.78
N TYR A 559 -14.28 -49.91 -3.56
CA TYR A 559 -15.52 -50.67 -3.48
C TYR A 559 -15.79 -51.46 -4.77
N TYR A 560 -15.70 -50.80 -5.93
CA TYR A 560 -15.93 -51.43 -7.23
C TYR A 560 -15.01 -52.64 -7.49
N ILE A 561 -13.69 -52.50 -7.23
CA ILE A 561 -12.73 -53.58 -7.42
C ILE A 561 -12.87 -54.72 -6.41
N SER A 562 -13.40 -54.43 -5.21
CA SER A 562 -13.55 -55.43 -4.14
C SER A 562 -14.84 -56.24 -4.27
N PHE A 563 -15.94 -55.60 -4.69
CA PHE A 563 -17.28 -56.19 -4.62
C PHE A 563 -17.86 -56.60 -5.96
N THR A 564 -17.30 -56.15 -7.10
CA THR A 564 -17.80 -56.57 -8.43
C THR A 564 -16.89 -57.60 -9.08
N THR A 565 -17.47 -58.55 -9.83
CA THR A 565 -16.70 -59.57 -10.57
C THR A 565 -15.78 -58.93 -11.60
N ARG A 566 -16.29 -57.96 -12.36
CA ARG A 566 -15.51 -57.19 -13.35
C ARG A 566 -14.38 -56.39 -12.69
N GLY A 567 -14.63 -55.74 -11.56
CA GLY A 567 -13.61 -54.99 -10.83
C GLY A 567 -12.51 -55.88 -10.25
N ARG A 568 -12.84 -57.07 -9.72
CA ARG A 568 -11.84 -58.05 -9.29
C ARG A 568 -10.99 -58.57 -10.46
N GLN A 569 -11.58 -58.70 -11.65
CA GLN A 569 -10.83 -59.06 -12.84
C GLN A 569 -9.92 -57.91 -13.28
N LEU A 570 -10.42 -56.67 -13.26
CA LEU A 570 -9.66 -55.47 -13.61
C LEU A 570 -8.36 -55.35 -12.79
N ILE A 571 -8.43 -55.48 -11.46
CA ILE A 571 -7.23 -55.39 -10.61
C ILE A 571 -6.26 -56.54 -10.87
N LYS A 572 -6.76 -57.77 -11.11
CA LYS A 572 -5.91 -58.93 -11.46
C LYS A 572 -5.16 -58.72 -12.77
N ASP A 573 -5.81 -58.10 -13.76
CA ASP A 573 -5.21 -57.81 -15.06
C ASP A 573 -4.18 -56.66 -14.96
N LEU A 574 -4.36 -55.74 -14.02
CA LEU A 574 -3.48 -54.58 -13.76
C LEU A 574 -2.30 -54.90 -12.81
N LEU A 575 -2.22 -56.11 -12.23
CA LEU A 575 -1.08 -56.49 -11.41
C LEU A 575 0.20 -56.59 -12.26
N PRO A 576 1.32 -55.97 -11.83
CA PRO A 576 2.59 -56.09 -12.53
C PRO A 576 3.08 -57.54 -12.53
N LYS A 577 3.48 -58.03 -13.70
CA LYS A 577 4.05 -59.36 -13.92
C LYS A 577 5.46 -59.21 -14.44
N TYR A 578 6.29 -60.25 -14.26
CA TYR A 578 7.64 -60.27 -14.81
C TYR A 578 7.66 -60.10 -16.35
N GLN A 579 6.57 -60.52 -17.03
CA GLN A 579 6.40 -60.32 -18.47
C GLN A 579 6.37 -58.84 -18.85
N ASP A 580 5.85 -57.94 -18.00
CA ASP A 580 5.78 -56.50 -18.30
C ASP A 580 7.18 -55.88 -18.47
N ILE A 581 8.19 -56.38 -17.74
CA ILE A 581 9.58 -55.95 -17.89
C ILE A 581 10.14 -56.40 -19.24
N ARG A 582 9.82 -57.64 -19.66
CA ARG A 582 10.23 -58.17 -20.97
C ARG A 582 9.56 -57.38 -22.09
N ASP A 583 8.26 -57.11 -21.98
CA ASP A 583 7.50 -56.33 -22.95
C ASP A 583 8.06 -54.91 -23.07
N ALA A 584 8.44 -54.27 -21.96
CA ALA A 584 9.08 -52.95 -21.98
C ALA A 584 10.43 -52.96 -22.72
N ILE A 585 11.27 -53.97 -22.48
CA ILE A 585 12.57 -54.13 -23.17
C ILE A 585 12.36 -54.39 -24.66
N ASP A 586 11.40 -55.23 -25.02
CA ASP A 586 11.13 -55.59 -26.41
C ASP A 586 10.50 -54.42 -27.19
N VAL A 587 9.62 -53.63 -26.55
CA VAL A 587 9.14 -52.36 -27.11
C VAL A 587 10.28 -51.37 -27.29
N ALA A 588 11.18 -51.23 -26.31
CA ALA A 588 12.34 -50.35 -26.44
C ALA A 588 13.27 -50.78 -27.59
N ARG A 589 13.56 -52.08 -27.73
CA ARG A 589 14.34 -52.63 -28.85
C ARG A 589 13.65 -52.41 -30.20
N PHE A 590 12.33 -52.54 -30.26
CA PHE A 590 11.55 -52.27 -31.47
C PHE A 590 11.59 -50.78 -31.83
N ASN A 591 11.43 -49.89 -30.85
CA ASN A 591 11.45 -48.44 -31.04
C ASN A 591 12.83 -47.92 -31.47
N LEU A 592 13.91 -48.50 -30.92
CA LEU A 592 15.28 -48.23 -31.35
C LEU A 592 15.64 -48.88 -32.71
N GLY A 593 14.75 -49.69 -33.29
CA GLY A 593 14.96 -50.36 -34.57
C GLY A 593 15.89 -51.57 -34.54
N ILE A 594 16.24 -52.06 -33.35
CA ILE A 594 17.05 -53.27 -33.14
C ILE A 594 16.22 -54.52 -33.48
N SER A 595 14.95 -54.55 -33.06
CA SER A 595 14.00 -55.59 -33.45
C SER A 595 13.11 -55.11 -34.61
N LYS A 596 12.85 -56.01 -35.56
CA LYS A 596 11.86 -55.78 -36.63
C LYS A 596 10.44 -56.22 -36.25
N ILE A 597 10.30 -57.00 -35.18
CA ILE A 597 9.03 -57.59 -34.76
C ILE A 597 8.39 -56.68 -33.71
N LYS A 598 7.15 -56.23 -33.97
CA LYS A 598 6.35 -55.50 -32.98
C LYS A 598 5.91 -56.48 -31.89
N PRO A 599 6.19 -56.22 -30.61
CA PRO A 599 5.75 -57.09 -29.52
C PRO A 599 4.22 -57.07 -29.41
N LYS A 600 3.63 -58.23 -29.09
CA LYS A 600 2.19 -58.39 -28.86
C LYS A 600 1.91 -58.16 -27.37
N LEU A 601 1.08 -57.17 -27.06
CA LEU A 601 0.76 -56.78 -25.69
C LEU A 601 -0.57 -57.41 -25.23
N ASP A 602 -0.70 -57.62 -23.93
CA ASP A 602 -1.92 -58.13 -23.28
C ASP A 602 -2.97 -57.01 -23.11
N ARG A 603 -4.10 -57.36 -22.48
CA ARG A 603 -5.22 -56.44 -22.19
C ARG A 603 -4.78 -55.10 -21.59
N PHE A 604 -3.77 -55.10 -20.73
CA PHE A 604 -3.10 -53.88 -20.28
C PHE A 604 -1.60 -54.01 -20.51
N SER A 605 -1.04 -53.00 -21.17
CA SER A 605 0.39 -52.84 -21.41
C SER A 605 1.12 -52.46 -20.11
N TYR A 606 2.45 -52.61 -20.11
CA TYR A 606 3.29 -52.15 -19.00
C TYR A 606 3.15 -50.64 -18.75
N VAL A 607 2.84 -49.86 -19.80
CA VAL A 607 2.60 -48.41 -19.74
C VAL A 607 1.35 -48.10 -18.92
N GLU A 608 0.22 -48.74 -19.26
CA GLU A 608 -1.06 -48.56 -18.58
C GLU A 608 -0.99 -49.04 -17.12
N LYS A 609 -0.30 -50.16 -16.87
CA LYS A 609 -0.09 -50.68 -15.51
C LYS A 609 0.76 -49.74 -14.66
N ALA A 610 1.88 -49.26 -15.19
CA ALA A 610 2.74 -48.32 -14.49
C ALA A 610 1.99 -47.03 -14.14
N GLU A 611 1.18 -46.53 -15.07
CA GLU A 611 0.35 -45.35 -14.84
C GLU A 611 -0.69 -45.58 -13.73
N TYR A 612 -1.43 -46.70 -13.77
CA TYR A 612 -2.45 -47.01 -12.76
C TYR A 612 -1.87 -47.05 -11.34
N TRP A 613 -0.74 -47.72 -11.16
CA TRP A 613 -0.09 -47.81 -9.85
C TRP A 613 0.57 -46.50 -9.39
N ALA A 614 1.14 -45.73 -10.33
CA ALA A 614 1.65 -44.39 -10.03
C ALA A 614 0.52 -43.46 -9.54
N LEU A 615 -0.65 -43.53 -10.18
CA LEU A 615 -1.82 -42.77 -9.79
C LEU A 615 -2.37 -43.18 -8.42
N ILE A 616 -2.44 -44.48 -8.12
CA ILE A 616 -2.84 -44.96 -6.78
C ILE A 616 -1.90 -44.41 -5.71
N TRP A 617 -0.59 -44.56 -5.91
CA TRP A 617 0.42 -44.07 -4.98
C TRP A 617 0.30 -42.55 -4.78
N GLY A 618 0.27 -41.80 -5.88
CA GLY A 618 0.15 -40.34 -5.84
C GLY A 618 -1.13 -39.91 -5.11
N THR A 619 -2.25 -40.60 -5.35
CA THR A 619 -3.52 -40.28 -4.68
C THR A 619 -3.45 -40.52 -3.17
N ILE A 620 -2.80 -41.60 -2.71
CA ILE A 620 -2.59 -41.88 -1.29
C ILE A 620 -1.75 -40.78 -0.64
N VAL A 621 -0.59 -40.46 -1.23
CA VAL A 621 0.32 -39.45 -0.71
C VAL A 621 -0.33 -38.07 -0.68
N MET A 622 -0.99 -37.66 -1.76
CA MET A 622 -1.68 -36.37 -1.87
C MET A 622 -2.86 -36.27 -0.90
N SER A 623 -3.62 -37.34 -0.70
CA SER A 623 -4.73 -37.36 0.26
C SER A 623 -4.21 -37.28 1.70
N ALA A 624 -3.19 -38.06 2.06
CA ALA A 624 -2.62 -38.05 3.41
C ALA A 624 -2.03 -36.68 3.77
N THR A 625 -1.18 -36.14 2.90
CA THR A 625 -0.58 -34.82 3.09
C THR A 625 -1.63 -33.70 3.06
N GLY A 626 -2.64 -33.79 2.18
CA GLY A 626 -3.76 -32.85 2.12
C GLY A 626 -4.60 -32.83 3.40
N ILE A 627 -4.90 -33.99 3.98
CA ILE A 627 -5.62 -34.12 5.26
C ILE A 627 -4.83 -33.46 6.40
N ILE A 628 -3.51 -33.68 6.46
CA ILE A 628 -2.63 -33.04 7.46
C ILE A 628 -2.72 -31.51 7.39
N MET A 629 -2.72 -30.95 6.17
CA MET A 629 -2.78 -29.51 5.96
C MET A 629 -4.18 -28.92 6.14
N TRP A 630 -5.24 -29.65 5.75
CA TRP A 630 -6.61 -29.17 5.88
C TRP A 630 -7.03 -29.11 7.35
N PHE A 631 -6.83 -30.18 8.11
CA PHE A 631 -7.17 -30.22 9.54
C PHE A 631 -6.02 -29.66 10.40
N ASN A 632 -5.53 -28.48 10.02
CA ASN A 632 -4.34 -27.86 10.60
C ASN A 632 -4.40 -27.78 12.14
N ASN A 633 -5.51 -27.35 12.74
CA ASN A 633 -5.63 -27.22 14.19
C ASN A 633 -5.50 -28.57 14.90
N TYR A 634 -6.04 -29.64 14.34
CA TYR A 634 -5.91 -30.98 14.91
C TYR A 634 -4.47 -31.48 14.80
N PHE A 635 -3.87 -31.40 13.61
CA PHE A 635 -2.51 -31.89 13.38
C PHE A 635 -1.44 -31.03 14.05
N MET A 636 -1.62 -29.71 14.18
CA MET A 636 -0.71 -28.85 14.96
C MET A 636 -0.62 -29.31 16.42
N GLY A 637 -1.68 -29.86 16.99
CA GLY A 637 -1.64 -30.47 18.32
C GLY A 637 -0.80 -31.75 18.39
N LEU A 638 -0.65 -32.46 17.26
CA LEU A 638 -0.09 -33.81 17.17
C LEU A 638 1.33 -33.86 16.59
N ILE A 639 1.68 -32.99 15.65
CA ILE A 639 2.96 -32.99 14.94
C ILE A 639 3.73 -31.70 15.18
N THR A 640 5.05 -31.76 15.05
CA THR A 640 5.92 -30.59 15.11
C THR A 640 5.77 -29.74 13.84
N LYS A 641 6.21 -28.47 13.88
CA LYS A 641 6.28 -27.63 12.68
C LYS A 641 7.05 -28.32 11.53
N LEU A 642 8.16 -28.98 11.83
CA LEU A 642 8.92 -29.76 10.85
C LEU A 642 8.06 -30.82 10.14
N GLY A 643 7.23 -31.57 10.88
CA GLY A 643 6.32 -32.55 10.27
C GLY A 643 5.32 -31.89 9.32
N TRP A 644 4.83 -30.70 9.67
CA TRP A 644 3.92 -29.93 8.81
C TRP A 644 4.64 -29.39 7.56
N ASP A 645 5.88 -28.91 7.70
CA ASP A 645 6.72 -28.48 6.58
C ASP A 645 7.02 -29.64 5.61
N ILE A 646 7.30 -30.84 6.14
CA ILE A 646 7.50 -32.06 5.35
C ILE A 646 6.23 -32.39 4.55
N ALA A 647 5.07 -32.42 5.20
CA ALA A 647 3.80 -32.73 4.53
C ALA A 647 3.52 -31.77 3.38
N ARG A 648 3.73 -30.46 3.59
CA ARG A 648 3.58 -29.44 2.53
C ARG A 648 4.57 -29.64 1.39
N THR A 649 5.83 -29.92 1.71
CA THR A 649 6.90 -30.12 0.73
C THR A 649 6.60 -31.33 -0.16
N ILE A 650 6.23 -32.46 0.45
CA ILE A 650 5.82 -33.67 -0.27
C ILE A 650 4.61 -33.39 -1.16
N HIS A 651 3.56 -32.77 -0.62
CA HIS A 651 2.35 -32.44 -1.38
C HIS A 651 2.66 -31.60 -2.62
N TYR A 652 3.54 -30.60 -2.49
CA TYR A 652 3.93 -29.73 -3.58
C TYR A 652 4.72 -30.47 -4.69
N TYR A 653 5.74 -31.25 -4.33
CA TYR A 653 6.54 -31.96 -5.34
C TYR A 653 5.80 -33.15 -5.95
N GLU A 654 4.98 -33.86 -5.17
CA GLU A 654 4.13 -34.92 -5.68
C GLU A 654 3.09 -34.38 -6.67
N ALA A 655 2.54 -33.18 -6.43
CA ALA A 655 1.65 -32.50 -7.39
C ALA A 655 2.35 -32.24 -8.74
N TRP A 656 3.62 -31.79 -8.72
CA TRP A 656 4.42 -31.61 -9.95
C TRP A 656 4.70 -32.93 -10.65
N LEU A 657 5.10 -33.97 -9.91
CA LEU A 657 5.35 -35.29 -10.47
C LEU A 657 4.09 -35.86 -11.13
N ALA A 658 2.95 -35.80 -10.45
CA ALA A 658 1.66 -36.27 -10.96
C ALA A 658 1.22 -35.45 -12.18
N PHE A 659 1.28 -34.12 -12.12
CA PHE A 659 0.91 -33.26 -13.25
C PHE A 659 1.77 -33.55 -14.49
N LEU A 660 3.10 -33.59 -14.34
CA LEU A 660 4.00 -33.86 -15.46
C LEU A 660 3.86 -35.27 -15.99
N ALA A 661 3.64 -36.28 -15.13
CA ALA A 661 3.38 -37.64 -15.57
C ALA A 661 2.09 -37.71 -16.43
N ILE A 662 1.01 -37.05 -16.04
CA ILE A 662 -0.21 -37.02 -16.86
C ILE A 662 0.03 -36.28 -18.19
N VAL A 663 0.71 -35.14 -18.18
CA VAL A 663 0.94 -34.36 -19.41
C VAL A 663 1.91 -35.05 -20.37
N ILE A 664 3.01 -35.63 -19.87
CA ILE A 664 4.09 -36.16 -20.70
C ILE A 664 3.85 -37.63 -21.04
N TRP A 665 3.31 -38.43 -20.11
CA TRP A 665 3.07 -39.85 -20.29
C TRP A 665 1.65 -40.14 -20.73
N HIS A 666 0.63 -39.82 -19.91
CA HIS A 666 -0.76 -40.19 -20.19
C HIS A 666 -1.29 -39.56 -21.50
N PHE A 667 -1.19 -38.23 -21.62
CA PHE A 667 -1.68 -37.52 -22.80
C PHE A 667 -0.92 -37.92 -24.06
N TYR A 668 0.35 -38.32 -23.96
CA TYR A 668 1.06 -38.87 -25.10
C TYR A 668 0.34 -40.12 -25.64
N PHE A 669 0.10 -41.13 -24.81
CA PHE A 669 -0.51 -42.38 -25.27
C PHE A 669 -1.96 -42.23 -25.73
N VAL A 670 -2.70 -41.28 -25.14
CA VAL A 670 -4.12 -41.09 -25.44
C VAL A 670 -4.36 -40.11 -26.59
N ILE A 671 -3.53 -39.08 -26.77
CA ILE A 671 -3.74 -37.97 -27.73
C ILE A 671 -2.66 -37.96 -28.83
N PHE A 672 -1.38 -38.00 -28.45
CA PHE A 672 -0.27 -37.73 -29.39
C PHE A 672 0.34 -38.98 -30.04
N ASN A 673 0.00 -40.17 -29.57
CA ASN A 673 0.45 -41.44 -30.13
C ASN A 673 -0.03 -41.55 -31.60
N PRO A 674 0.89 -41.72 -32.58
CA PRO A 674 0.54 -41.75 -33.99
C PRO A 674 -0.50 -42.82 -34.37
N ASP A 675 -0.62 -43.90 -33.61
CA ASP A 675 -1.57 -44.98 -33.91
C ASP A 675 -3.03 -44.54 -33.66
N VAL A 676 -3.28 -43.72 -32.63
CA VAL A 676 -4.63 -43.28 -32.20
C VAL A 676 -4.90 -41.79 -32.43
N TYR A 677 -3.98 -41.06 -33.06
CA TYR A 677 -4.13 -39.62 -33.33
C TYR A 677 -5.38 -39.32 -34.18
N PRO A 678 -6.23 -38.32 -33.80
CA PRO A 678 -5.97 -37.26 -32.84
C PRO A 678 -6.24 -37.59 -31.36
N MET A 679 -6.98 -38.66 -31.05
CA MET A 679 -7.22 -39.12 -29.68
C MET A 679 -7.93 -40.48 -29.68
N SER A 680 -7.56 -41.37 -28.74
CA SER A 680 -8.34 -42.58 -28.46
C SER A 680 -9.71 -42.23 -27.86
N LEU A 681 -10.79 -42.70 -28.48
CA LEU A 681 -12.15 -42.43 -28.03
C LEU A 681 -12.69 -43.47 -27.03
N ALA A 682 -11.84 -44.42 -26.58
CA ALA A 682 -12.26 -45.47 -25.65
C ALA A 682 -12.80 -44.92 -24.32
N TRP A 683 -12.20 -43.86 -23.79
CA TRP A 683 -12.63 -43.24 -22.53
C TRP A 683 -13.99 -42.50 -22.66
N TRP A 684 -14.38 -42.10 -23.88
CA TRP A 684 -15.65 -41.44 -24.16
C TRP A 684 -16.72 -42.43 -24.62
N LYS A 685 -16.45 -43.27 -25.63
CA LYS A 685 -17.41 -44.22 -26.24
C LYS A 685 -17.48 -45.56 -25.53
N GLY A 686 -16.39 -45.97 -24.87
CA GLY A 686 -16.28 -47.26 -24.18
C GLY A 686 -15.86 -48.44 -25.06
N THR A 687 -15.71 -48.24 -26.37
CA THR A 687 -15.41 -49.32 -27.33
C THR A 687 -14.17 -49.03 -28.17
N LEU A 688 -13.54 -50.10 -28.66
CA LEU A 688 -12.43 -50.10 -29.62
C LEU A 688 -12.82 -50.93 -30.86
N THR A 689 -12.31 -50.53 -32.03
CA THR A 689 -12.41 -51.31 -33.27
C THR A 689 -11.46 -52.50 -33.25
N GLU A 690 -11.71 -53.51 -34.09
CA GLU A 690 -10.82 -54.67 -34.22
C GLU A 690 -9.40 -54.28 -34.64
N GLY A 691 -9.25 -53.26 -35.50
CA GLY A 691 -7.93 -52.74 -35.88
C GLY A 691 -7.18 -52.12 -34.71
N GLU A 692 -7.85 -51.30 -33.89
CA GLU A 692 -7.25 -50.73 -32.67
C GLU A 692 -6.87 -51.83 -31.67
N MET A 693 -7.73 -52.84 -31.50
CA MET A 693 -7.44 -54.01 -30.66
C MET A 693 -6.23 -54.80 -31.17
N ALA A 694 -6.10 -55.00 -32.48
CA ALA A 694 -4.97 -55.71 -33.08
C ALA A 694 -3.65 -54.92 -32.94
N GLU A 695 -3.70 -53.59 -33.03
CA GLU A 695 -2.50 -52.76 -32.93
C GLU A 695 -2.02 -52.54 -31.49
N GLU A 696 -2.92 -52.40 -30.51
CA GLU A 696 -2.55 -52.07 -29.12
C GLU A 696 -2.69 -53.24 -28.14
N HIS A 697 -3.60 -54.19 -28.39
CA HIS A 697 -3.97 -55.26 -27.47
C HIS A 697 -4.07 -56.64 -28.15
N ALA A 698 -3.10 -56.96 -29.00
CA ALA A 698 -3.12 -58.16 -29.85
C ALA A 698 -3.37 -59.48 -29.09
N LEU A 699 -2.79 -59.68 -27.90
CA LEU A 699 -3.00 -60.90 -27.14
C LEU A 699 -4.41 -60.98 -26.52
N GLU A 700 -5.04 -59.84 -26.21
CA GLU A 700 -6.43 -59.82 -25.75
C GLU A 700 -7.37 -60.22 -26.90
N LEU A 701 -7.13 -59.68 -28.10
CA LEU A 701 -7.92 -60.02 -29.29
C LEU A 701 -7.82 -61.53 -29.61
N GLU A 702 -6.62 -62.11 -29.54
CA GLU A 702 -6.41 -63.56 -29.73
C GLU A 702 -7.13 -64.41 -28.68
N LYS A 703 -7.16 -63.97 -27.41
CA LYS A 703 -7.89 -64.67 -26.34
C LYS A 703 -9.41 -64.62 -26.57
N ILE A 704 -9.94 -63.47 -26.99
CA ILE A 704 -11.37 -63.32 -27.29
C ILE A 704 -11.75 -64.19 -28.49
N ALA A 705 -10.95 -64.17 -29.56
CA ALA A 705 -11.18 -65.01 -30.73
C ALA A 705 -11.20 -66.51 -30.39
N LYS A 706 -10.24 -66.98 -29.55
CA LYS A 706 -10.20 -68.37 -29.08
C LYS A 706 -11.42 -68.73 -28.23
N ALA A 707 -11.81 -67.87 -27.29
CA ALA A 707 -12.97 -68.11 -26.45
C ALA A 707 -14.28 -68.17 -27.25
N GLU A 708 -14.40 -67.36 -28.31
CA GLU A 708 -15.54 -67.41 -29.23
C GLU A 708 -15.54 -68.69 -30.07
N GLU A 709 -14.37 -69.12 -30.56
CA GLU A 709 -14.23 -70.38 -31.29
C GLU A 709 -14.60 -71.58 -30.41
N GLU A 710 -14.14 -71.61 -29.15
CA GLU A 710 -14.51 -72.62 -28.16
C GLU A 710 -16.00 -72.61 -27.84
N LYS A 711 -16.61 -71.42 -27.74
CA LYS A 711 -18.04 -71.29 -27.50
C LYS A 711 -18.87 -71.76 -28.71
N LEU A 712 -18.47 -71.41 -29.92
CA LEU A 712 -19.11 -71.89 -31.16
C LEU A 712 -18.97 -73.40 -31.31
N LYS A 713 -17.82 -73.97 -30.94
CA LYS A 713 -17.62 -75.43 -30.87
C LYS A 713 -18.57 -76.07 -29.86
N ALA A 714 -18.66 -75.55 -28.64
CA ALA A 714 -19.57 -76.06 -27.61
C ALA A 714 -21.05 -75.95 -28.01
N GLU A 715 -21.46 -74.83 -28.64
CA GLU A 715 -22.82 -74.64 -29.15
C GLU A 715 -23.12 -75.59 -30.33
N SER A 716 -22.13 -75.90 -31.17
CA SER A 716 -22.28 -76.87 -32.26
C SER A 716 -22.39 -78.32 -31.78
N GLU A 717 -21.66 -78.68 -30.71
CA GLU A 717 -21.72 -80.00 -30.08
C GLU A 717 -23.06 -80.25 -29.36
N ASP A 718 -23.60 -79.26 -28.64
CA ASP A 718 -24.92 -79.32 -27.98
C ASP A 718 -26.09 -79.36 -29.01
N SER A 719 -25.90 -78.78 -30.20
CA SER A 719 -26.89 -78.85 -31.29
C SER A 719 -26.89 -80.18 -32.06
N GLY A 720 -25.78 -80.94 -31.99
CA GLY A 720 -25.63 -82.26 -32.63
C GLY A 720 -26.16 -83.43 -31.78
N GLU A 721 -26.44 -83.22 -30.50
CA GLU A 721 -26.97 -84.24 -29.58
C GLU A 721 -28.51 -84.27 -29.52
N LYS A 722 -29.19 -83.39 -30.28
CA LYS A 722 -30.67 -83.30 -30.39
C LYS A 722 -31.25 -83.69 -31.75
N SER A 723 -30.47 -84.30 -32.65
CA SER A 723 -30.97 -84.82 -33.94
C SER A 723 -31.22 -86.32 -33.91
#